data_AF-A0A443SAD7-F1
#
_entry.id   AF-A0A443SAD7-F1
#
_cell.length_a   1.000
_cell.length_b   1.000
_cell.length_c   1.000
_cell.angle_alpha   90.00
_cell.angle_beta   90.00
_cell.angle_gamma   90.00
#
_symmetry.space_group_name_H-M   'P 1'
#
loop_
_entity.id
_entity.type
_entity.pdbx_description
1 polymer ?
#
loop_
_entity_poly.entity_id
_entity_poly.type
_entity_poly.pdbx_seq_one_letter_code
_entity_poly.pdbx_strand_id
1 'polypeptide(L)'
;MSDQFAARKPLLFDCQQFVKRRSSSNVFRGNRNDEMNVDDEFDPFAGSDDLLDESVDIASSAPSQNLWYNGRMDRSTAEQRLQMAAKVGSYLVRESERKNGSFVLSYLGKTGINHFRITAVCGDYYIGGRQFHSLQHLIGYYTSVADLLKSERLLYPVPPQQPVRDKRKVVAILPYTKMPDTDELSFYKGDIFVVHNDLGNGWLWCTSYLSQESGLVFKDLVEELEDNVDPNEIYPWFHSCLNKKEAVEKLAKMGPGSFLVRPSDNSPGNYSLFFHIKNTVQRFRIERKGSKYVMGGRCFDSLEAVINRYKCEQIVEGFCLGDPVLKTPFETSLASRKAEEICNKSQDIYATLRESREMAKKDRSIRMKGYLDKKSQRHKKWKNLYFVLNSKDQLLSFFENERRTKPKGLVQLSYSFLYLVHDSLFERPNCFQLVERTLPCISTVYYLCAPTFDIAQEWIQEIRPLCAPQQQRGRGYSDVTEVRTLFISLVDAHRLPVKLVPHPFCIISLNKVKVCRTQVKCPPDPIWEEDFVLEDIPHDVTSFTITLFNKGKRSKDTEIAEVSVELKKLNNGEEFEDWFHLIGLNPPIREDWGALRVRLRYVHELIMPLYEYNALKELIMNDDLEAISVLEDFCHRDRGPLGNSLLRVFRYEKKETSLLKAMIEREIKRETETSTLFRMNSLTTTLMDQYMRSTCNDFLKKALQDSIQRVMETRQSCELNPSRLDSLNEACANAEHLLTLLDDVVDGIFHAVEACPRPLRFICGCLQRAVAAKWSNDPFVKTRVVGYVYYHVSFILSKRDNVRNDEQSFELLIQLLFYVIRGFIFLRLVCPAILNPRQFNLINDTPSEVAARSLILIAKCLQNLANLVEFGTKEPWMEVVNPFILKNKARMMKFLNDIS
;
A
#
# COMPACT_ATOMS: atom_id res chain seq x y z
N MET A 1 -33.28 33.57 -65.85
CA MET A 1 -32.19 34.49 -65.49
C MET A 1 -32.48 34.95 -64.07
N SER A 2 -31.79 34.56 -63.01
CA SER A 2 -30.58 33.74 -62.79
C SER A 2 -30.56 33.50 -61.26
N ASP A 3 -30.20 32.29 -60.82
CA ASP A 3 -29.57 31.87 -59.55
C ASP A 3 -30.01 32.50 -58.19
N GLN A 4 -30.10 31.80 -57.05
CA GLN A 4 -30.08 30.40 -56.63
C GLN A 4 -30.48 30.44 -55.13
N PHE A 5 -31.50 29.67 -54.72
CA PHE A 5 -31.82 29.33 -53.33
C PHE A 5 -32.42 27.91 -53.33
N ALA A 6 -31.79 26.96 -52.63
CA ALA A 6 -32.33 25.70 -52.07
C ALA A 6 -31.15 24.78 -51.72
N ALA A 7 -30.92 24.41 -50.46
CA ALA A 7 -31.61 23.36 -49.69
C ALA A 7 -31.47 21.95 -50.28
N ARG A 8 -30.80 21.04 -49.55
CA ARG A 8 -31.31 19.72 -49.11
C ARG A 8 -30.25 18.81 -48.47
N LYS A 9 -30.58 18.34 -47.26
CA LYS A 9 -30.26 17.04 -46.63
C LYS A 9 -30.78 15.86 -47.52
N PRO A 10 -30.62 14.54 -47.20
CA PRO A 10 -29.77 13.82 -46.21
C PRO A 10 -29.29 12.40 -46.69
N LEU A 11 -28.78 11.60 -45.72
CA LEU A 11 -28.86 10.12 -45.58
C LEU A 11 -27.80 9.17 -46.20
N LEU A 12 -27.28 8.33 -45.28
CA LEU A 12 -27.15 6.85 -45.32
C LEU A 12 -25.90 6.14 -45.91
N PHE A 13 -25.51 5.13 -45.13
CA PHE A 13 -24.97 3.80 -45.44
C PHE A 13 -23.45 3.47 -45.38
N ASP A 14 -23.17 2.54 -44.46
CA ASP A 14 -22.43 1.27 -44.53
C ASP A 14 -20.97 1.17 -45.00
N CYS A 15 -20.17 0.64 -44.07
CA CYS A 15 -19.52 -0.67 -44.11
C CYS A 15 -19.15 -1.30 -45.48
N GLN A 16 -17.83 -1.58 -45.57
CA GLN A 16 -17.15 -2.70 -46.22
C GLN A 16 -16.35 -2.46 -47.51
N GLN A 17 -15.09 -2.93 -47.39
CA GLN A 17 -14.17 -3.43 -48.41
C GLN A 17 -13.45 -2.41 -49.31
N PHE A 18 -12.11 -2.45 -49.26
CA PHE A 18 -11.35 -2.94 -50.42
C PHE A 18 -9.98 -3.50 -50.02
N VAL A 19 -9.59 -4.50 -50.81
CA VAL A 19 -8.59 -5.55 -50.60
C VAL A 19 -7.31 -5.24 -51.39
N LYS A 20 -6.16 -5.55 -50.77
CA LYS A 20 -4.83 -5.91 -51.33
C LYS A 20 -4.23 -5.04 -52.47
N ARG A 21 -2.96 -4.66 -52.27
CA ARG A 21 -1.84 -5.15 -53.10
C ARG A 21 -0.52 -5.15 -52.32
N ARG A 22 0.16 -6.30 -52.40
CA ARG A 22 1.45 -6.66 -51.78
C ARG A 22 2.61 -6.29 -52.71
N SER A 23 3.75 -5.91 -52.13
CA SER A 23 5.08 -6.46 -52.47
C SER A 23 6.13 -5.97 -51.46
N SER A 24 6.55 -6.85 -50.53
CA SER A 24 7.95 -7.32 -50.34
C SER A 24 8.70 -6.48 -49.29
N SER A 25 9.33 -6.99 -48.22
CA SER A 25 9.70 -8.34 -47.78
C SER A 25 10.23 -8.26 -46.33
N ASN A 26 9.81 -9.22 -45.50
CA ASN A 26 10.41 -9.79 -44.27
C ASN A 26 11.32 -8.94 -43.36
N VAL A 27 10.95 -8.80 -42.07
CA VAL A 27 11.58 -9.49 -40.92
C VAL A 27 10.56 -9.57 -39.75
N PHE A 28 10.69 -10.64 -38.97
CA PHE A 28 9.80 -11.25 -37.99
C PHE A 28 9.10 -10.37 -36.94
N ARG A 29 7.83 -10.75 -36.70
CA ARG A 29 6.95 -10.36 -35.59
C ARG A 29 7.36 -10.98 -34.25
N GLY A 30 7.17 -10.21 -33.20
CA GLY A 30 6.79 -10.67 -31.86
C GLY A 30 5.92 -9.60 -31.19
N ASN A 31 4.61 -9.62 -31.44
CA ASN A 31 3.61 -8.77 -30.77
C ASN A 31 3.49 -9.15 -29.29
N ARG A 32 3.35 -8.14 -28.42
CA ARG A 32 2.20 -8.04 -27.50
C ARG A 32 1.91 -6.56 -27.25
N ASN A 33 0.63 -6.23 -27.43
CA ASN A 33 0.04 -4.91 -27.27
C ASN A 33 0.10 -4.51 -25.80
N ASP A 34 0.79 -3.41 -25.50
CA ASP A 34 0.47 -2.59 -24.34
C ASP A 34 -0.42 -1.44 -24.83
N GLU A 35 -1.69 -1.46 -24.42
CA GLU A 35 -2.59 -0.33 -24.55
C GLU A 35 -2.02 0.85 -23.75
N MET A 36 -1.80 1.97 -24.45
CA MET A 36 -1.37 3.23 -23.85
C MET A 36 -2.49 3.84 -23.01
N ASN A 37 -2.53 3.51 -21.71
CA ASN A 37 -3.15 4.36 -20.71
C ASN A 37 -2.17 5.47 -20.34
N VAL A 38 -2.35 6.66 -20.93
CA VAL A 38 -1.69 7.90 -20.53
C VAL A 38 -2.65 8.63 -19.58
N ASP A 39 -2.74 8.15 -18.34
CA ASP A 39 -3.22 8.98 -17.23
C ASP A 39 -2.00 9.61 -16.58
N ASP A 40 -1.83 10.92 -16.80
CA ASP A 40 -0.86 11.77 -16.09
C ASP A 40 -1.30 11.90 -14.61
N GLU A 41 -1.02 10.85 -13.82
CA GLU A 41 -1.22 10.82 -12.38
C GLU A 41 -0.36 11.93 -11.73
N PHE A 42 -1.02 12.83 -10.99
CA PHE A 42 -0.36 13.90 -10.26
C PHE A 42 0.75 13.35 -9.35
N ASP A 43 1.94 13.94 -9.47
CA ASP A 43 3.11 13.59 -8.67
C ASP A 43 3.45 14.77 -7.74
N PRO A 44 3.11 14.67 -6.45
CA PRO A 44 3.34 15.76 -5.51
C PRO A 44 4.83 16.14 -5.34
N PHE A 45 5.78 15.43 -5.96
CA PHE A 45 7.22 15.63 -5.71
C PHE A 45 8.10 15.52 -6.95
N ALA A 46 7.60 15.90 -8.14
CA ALA A 46 8.40 15.89 -9.37
C ALA A 46 9.65 16.83 -9.35
N GLY A 47 10.04 17.43 -8.21
CA GLY A 47 11.15 18.38 -8.07
C GLY A 47 11.92 18.42 -6.73
N SER A 48 11.74 17.49 -5.79
CA SER A 48 12.55 17.48 -4.55
C SER A 48 13.55 16.33 -4.54
N ASP A 49 14.82 16.68 -4.78
CA ASP A 49 16.08 15.93 -4.63
C ASP A 49 16.00 14.43 -4.32
N ASP A 50 16.46 13.62 -5.29
CA ASP A 50 17.21 12.36 -5.11
C ASP A 50 17.32 11.49 -6.37
N LEU A 51 17.00 12.02 -7.56
CA LEU A 51 17.28 11.34 -8.83
C LEU A 51 18.71 11.64 -9.28
N LEU A 52 19.70 11.25 -8.47
CA LEU A 52 21.05 11.03 -9.00
C LEU A 52 21.10 9.60 -9.53
N ASP A 53 21.21 9.56 -10.84
CA ASP A 53 21.30 8.40 -11.71
C ASP A 53 22.36 7.40 -11.20
N GLU A 54 22.01 6.11 -11.14
CA GLU A 54 22.95 5.00 -10.86
C GLU A 54 24.02 4.83 -11.97
N SER A 55 24.04 5.74 -12.95
CA SER A 55 24.92 5.74 -14.11
C SER A 55 26.29 6.38 -13.89
N VAL A 56 26.49 7.10 -12.79
CA VAL A 56 27.82 7.59 -12.39
C VAL A 56 28.49 6.48 -11.57
N ASP A 57 29.72 6.11 -11.91
CA ASP A 57 30.52 5.14 -11.14
C ASP A 57 30.92 5.74 -9.78
N ILE A 58 29.95 5.93 -8.89
CA ILE A 58 30.10 6.49 -7.55
C ILE A 58 31.03 5.60 -6.71
N ALA A 59 31.11 4.31 -7.02
CA ALA A 59 32.07 3.42 -6.37
C ALA A 59 33.52 3.79 -6.69
N SER A 60 33.81 4.34 -7.88
CA SER A 60 35.14 4.83 -8.25
C SER A 60 35.57 6.10 -7.50
N SER A 61 34.63 6.89 -6.96
CA SER A 61 34.97 8.08 -6.16
C SER A 61 35.42 7.75 -4.74
N ALA A 62 35.19 6.52 -4.29
CA ALA A 62 35.60 6.07 -2.97
C ALA A 62 37.10 5.70 -2.94
N PRO A 63 37.85 6.09 -1.89
CA PRO A 63 39.22 5.63 -1.68
C PRO A 63 39.29 4.10 -1.57
N SER A 64 40.44 3.50 -1.89
CA SER A 64 40.67 2.05 -1.75
C SER A 64 40.25 1.55 -0.36
N GLN A 65 39.60 0.39 -0.29
CA GLN A 65 39.08 -0.19 0.95
C GLN A 65 40.13 -0.28 2.07
N ASN A 66 41.39 -0.53 1.72
CA ASN A 66 42.52 -0.60 2.64
C ASN A 66 42.87 0.74 3.30
N LEU A 67 42.20 1.85 2.94
CA LEU A 67 42.42 3.16 3.54
C LEU A 67 41.41 3.52 4.63
N TRP A 68 40.28 2.79 4.74
CA TRP A 68 39.21 3.16 5.66
C TRP A 68 38.55 1.97 6.35
N TYR A 69 38.67 0.75 5.80
CA TYR A 69 38.08 -0.44 6.41
C TYR A 69 39.01 -1.02 7.47
N ASN A 70 38.50 -1.13 8.70
CA ASN A 70 39.29 -1.46 9.88
C ASN A 70 38.94 -2.81 10.50
N GLY A 71 38.09 -3.62 9.84
CA GLY A 71 37.67 -4.92 10.33
C GLY A 71 36.97 -4.82 11.69
N ARG A 72 37.14 -5.85 12.55
CA ARG A 72 36.62 -5.84 13.93
C ARG A 72 37.38 -4.83 14.77
N MET A 73 36.65 -3.84 15.28
CA MET A 73 37.20 -2.80 16.15
C MET A 73 36.12 -2.29 17.09
N ASP A 74 36.47 -2.16 18.37
CA ASP A 74 35.59 -1.59 19.38
C ASP A 74 35.40 -0.08 19.20
N ARG A 75 34.42 0.47 19.93
CA ARG A 75 34.07 1.89 19.85
C ARG A 75 35.18 2.80 20.38
N SER A 76 35.77 2.47 21.53
CA SER A 76 36.81 3.28 22.18
C SER A 76 38.08 3.39 21.33
N THR A 77 38.52 2.28 20.74
CA THR A 77 39.66 2.22 19.83
C THR A 77 39.37 3.06 18.59
N ALA A 78 38.16 2.98 18.02
CA ALA A 78 37.77 3.83 16.91
C ALA A 78 37.79 5.32 17.25
N GLU A 79 37.26 5.71 18.43
CA GLU A 79 37.27 7.09 18.92
C GLU A 79 38.71 7.60 19.12
N GLN A 80 39.57 6.83 19.79
CA GLN A 80 40.98 7.17 19.98
C GLN A 80 41.69 7.38 18.65
N ARG A 81 41.43 6.52 17.66
CA ARG A 81 42.06 6.61 16.34
C ARG A 81 41.61 7.83 15.55
N LEU A 82 40.33 8.19 15.63
CA LEU A 82 39.81 9.43 15.05
C LEU A 82 40.39 10.66 15.75
N GLN A 83 40.53 10.61 17.08
CA GLN A 83 41.15 11.67 17.86
C GLN A 83 42.63 11.87 17.48
N MET A 84 43.38 10.78 17.29
CA MET A 84 44.79 10.82 16.86
C MET A 84 44.95 11.35 15.43
N ALA A 85 43.97 11.12 14.54
CA ALA A 85 43.99 11.70 13.20
C ALA A 85 43.81 13.23 13.22
N ALA A 86 43.13 13.77 14.25
CA ALA A 86 43.00 15.19 14.58
C ALA A 86 42.51 16.10 13.43
N LYS A 87 41.75 15.58 12.47
CA LYS A 87 41.20 16.34 11.33
C LYS A 87 39.68 16.15 11.25
N VAL A 88 38.92 17.25 11.27
CA VAL A 88 37.46 17.22 11.02
C VAL A 88 37.20 16.66 9.63
N GLY A 89 36.24 15.77 9.49
CA GLY A 89 35.99 14.99 8.28
C GLY A 89 36.72 13.65 8.23
N SER A 90 37.45 13.28 9.29
CA SER A 90 38.10 11.96 9.39
C SER A 90 37.10 10.84 9.62
N TYR A 91 37.31 9.68 9.00
CA TYR A 91 36.38 8.56 9.10
C TYR A 91 37.04 7.18 9.00
N LEU A 92 36.35 6.18 9.55
CA LEU A 92 36.66 4.76 9.37
C LEU A 92 35.39 3.91 9.43
N VAL A 93 35.41 2.75 8.77
CA VAL A 93 34.35 1.74 8.86
C VAL A 93 34.88 0.54 9.63
N ARG A 94 34.08 0.04 10.58
CA ARG A 94 34.40 -1.11 11.43
C ARG A 94 33.22 -2.08 11.52
N GLU A 95 33.51 -3.35 11.75
CA GLU A 95 32.50 -4.34 12.14
C GLU A 95 32.04 -4.09 13.58
N SER A 96 30.75 -4.29 13.83
CA SER A 96 30.14 -4.17 15.15
C SER A 96 30.46 -5.39 16.01
N GLU A 97 30.98 -5.16 17.22
CA GLU A 97 31.20 -6.24 18.21
C GLU A 97 29.90 -6.82 18.78
N ARG A 98 28.81 -6.02 18.77
CA ARG A 98 27.55 -6.38 19.43
C ARG A 98 26.61 -7.20 18.53
N LYS A 99 26.78 -7.12 17.20
CA LYS A 99 25.91 -7.79 16.22
C LYS A 99 26.78 -8.23 15.03
N ASN A 100 27.02 -9.54 14.92
CA ASN A 100 27.71 -10.13 13.78
C ASN A 100 27.03 -9.70 12.47
N GLY A 101 27.81 -9.34 11.45
CA GLY A 101 27.29 -8.89 10.16
C GLY A 101 26.76 -7.45 10.12
N SER A 102 26.97 -6.63 11.16
CA SER A 102 26.65 -5.19 11.15
C SER A 102 27.92 -4.33 11.10
N PHE A 103 27.87 -3.20 10.40
CA PHE A 103 28.99 -2.27 10.28
C PHE A 103 28.68 -0.94 10.97
N VAL A 104 29.71 -0.18 11.29
CA VAL A 104 29.60 1.16 11.86
C VAL A 104 30.54 2.10 11.13
N LEU A 105 30.02 3.18 10.58
CA LEU A 105 30.79 4.31 10.10
C LEU A 105 31.05 5.25 11.29
N SER A 106 32.31 5.37 11.69
CA SER A 106 32.74 6.30 12.73
C SER A 106 33.34 7.53 12.07
N TYR A 107 32.84 8.71 12.44
CA TYR A 107 33.12 9.98 11.76
C TYR A 107 33.44 11.09 12.77
N LEU A 108 34.54 11.82 12.58
CA LEU A 108 34.87 13.01 13.36
C LEU A 108 34.29 14.25 12.68
N GLY A 109 33.13 14.71 13.15
CA GLY A 109 32.45 15.92 12.66
C GLY A 109 32.79 17.16 13.49
N LYS A 110 32.18 18.29 13.12
CA LYS A 110 32.37 19.59 13.80
C LYS A 110 31.91 19.57 15.26
N THR A 111 30.89 18.77 15.58
CA THR A 111 30.32 18.64 16.92
C THR A 111 30.94 17.50 17.75
N GLY A 112 31.91 16.77 17.19
CA GLY A 112 32.54 15.62 17.82
C GLY A 112 32.41 14.32 17.01
N ILE A 113 32.69 13.20 17.66
CA ILE A 113 32.70 11.89 17.03
C ILE A 113 31.28 11.31 16.98
N ASN A 114 30.85 10.93 15.79
CA ASN A 114 29.55 10.33 15.50
C ASN A 114 29.73 8.90 15.01
N HIS A 115 28.78 8.02 15.38
CA HIS A 115 28.78 6.62 14.94
C HIS A 115 27.46 6.29 14.26
N PHE A 116 27.52 6.04 12.95
CA PHE A 116 26.36 5.68 12.14
C PHE A 116 26.33 4.17 11.93
N ARG A 117 25.24 3.53 12.34
CA ARG A 117 25.03 2.11 12.10
C ARG A 117 24.78 1.89 10.60
N ILE A 118 25.47 0.90 10.04
CA ILE A 118 25.24 0.39 8.70
C ILE A 118 24.69 -1.02 8.86
N THR A 119 23.45 -1.22 8.41
CA THR A 119 22.78 -2.52 8.43
C THR A 119 23.12 -3.26 7.14
N ALA A 120 23.77 -4.42 7.22
CA ALA A 120 24.06 -5.24 6.05
C ALA A 120 23.09 -6.43 5.98
N VAL A 121 22.39 -6.56 4.85
CA VAL A 121 21.40 -7.61 4.62
C VAL A 121 21.53 -8.11 3.20
N CYS A 122 21.75 -9.41 3.03
CA CYS A 122 21.84 -10.09 1.73
C CYS A 122 22.72 -9.34 0.69
N GLY A 123 23.91 -8.91 1.13
CA GLY A 123 24.92 -8.25 0.30
C GLY A 123 24.74 -6.74 0.11
N ASP A 124 23.60 -6.18 0.51
CA ASP A 124 23.35 -4.74 0.45
C ASP A 124 23.57 -4.08 1.81
N TYR A 125 23.87 -2.79 1.79
CA TYR A 125 24.22 -1.97 2.94
C TYR A 125 23.24 -0.81 3.06
N TYR A 126 22.70 -0.60 4.25
CA TYR A 126 21.69 0.41 4.52
C TYR A 126 22.19 1.40 5.57
N ILE A 127 22.11 2.69 5.25
CA ILE A 127 22.40 3.81 6.15
C ILE A 127 21.46 4.97 5.81
N GLY A 128 20.84 5.58 6.81
CA GLY A 128 20.00 6.76 6.58
C GLY A 128 18.73 6.50 5.75
N GLY A 129 18.18 5.27 5.76
CA GLY A 129 17.08 4.86 4.87
C GLY A 129 17.48 4.59 3.41
N ARG A 130 18.75 4.80 3.04
CA ARG A 130 19.26 4.54 1.69
C ARG A 130 19.93 3.18 1.58
N GLN A 131 19.78 2.57 0.41
CA GLN A 131 20.38 1.28 0.04
C GLN A 131 21.63 1.49 -0.82
N PHE A 132 22.67 0.71 -0.55
CA PHE A 132 23.91 0.67 -1.30
C PHE A 132 24.29 -0.78 -1.59
N HIS A 133 24.74 -1.10 -2.80
CA HIS A 133 25.11 -2.47 -3.19
C HIS A 133 26.52 -2.88 -2.70
N SER A 134 27.31 -1.95 -2.18
CA SER A 134 28.61 -2.22 -1.54
C SER A 134 29.00 -1.12 -0.55
N LEU A 135 29.89 -1.42 0.40
CA LEU A 135 30.47 -0.39 1.27
C LEU A 135 31.25 0.66 0.46
N GLN A 136 31.91 0.26 -0.63
CA GLN A 136 32.63 1.16 -1.53
C GLN A 136 31.65 2.20 -2.14
N HIS A 137 30.48 1.75 -2.61
CA HIS A 137 29.45 2.63 -3.15
C HIS A 137 28.91 3.61 -2.09
N LEU A 138 28.69 3.13 -0.86
CA LEU A 138 28.28 3.98 0.28
C LEU A 138 29.30 5.07 0.58
N ILE A 139 30.59 4.71 0.69
CA ILE A 139 31.66 5.67 1.00
C ILE A 139 31.81 6.68 -0.12
N GLY A 140 31.77 6.23 -1.38
CA GLY A 140 31.87 7.13 -2.55
C GLY A 140 30.75 8.16 -2.56
N TYR A 141 29.53 7.73 -2.26
CA TYR A 141 28.36 8.60 -2.21
C TYR A 141 28.51 9.74 -1.19
N TYR A 142 28.90 9.44 0.06
CA TYR A 142 29.09 10.48 1.09
C TYR A 142 30.44 11.21 1.00
N THR A 143 31.30 10.82 0.05
CA THR A 143 32.53 11.55 -0.30
C THR A 143 32.25 12.58 -1.38
N SER A 144 31.55 12.19 -2.46
CA SER A 144 31.43 13.02 -3.68
C SER A 144 30.02 13.51 -3.99
N VAL A 145 28.97 12.89 -3.46
CA VAL A 145 27.59 13.18 -3.86
C VAL A 145 26.83 13.98 -2.80
N ALA A 146 26.68 13.43 -1.60
CA ALA A 146 25.83 14.00 -0.56
C ALA A 146 26.62 14.27 0.73
N ASP A 147 26.09 15.18 1.55
CA ASP A 147 26.62 15.43 2.88
C ASP A 147 26.09 14.38 3.87
N LEU A 148 26.94 13.89 4.76
CA LEU A 148 26.55 12.94 5.81
C LEU A 148 25.86 13.67 6.98
N LEU A 149 26.39 14.85 7.31
CA LEU A 149 25.85 15.83 8.26
C LEU A 149 25.80 17.20 7.57
N LYS A 150 25.08 18.18 8.12
CA LYS A 150 24.87 19.49 7.45
C LYS A 150 26.19 20.13 7.01
N SER A 151 26.43 20.20 5.69
CA SER A 151 27.67 20.76 5.14
C SER A 151 28.95 20.04 5.62
N GLU A 152 28.87 18.73 5.79
CA GLU A 152 29.94 17.85 6.30
C GLU A 152 29.98 16.53 5.50
N ARG A 153 31.09 16.29 4.80
CA ARG A 153 31.35 15.09 3.97
C ARG A 153 32.44 14.20 4.54
N LEU A 154 32.56 13.01 3.99
CA LEU A 154 33.70 12.11 4.23
C LEU A 154 34.94 12.65 3.50
N LEU A 155 35.97 13.06 4.24
CA LEU A 155 37.15 13.71 3.66
C LEU A 155 38.43 12.90 3.88
N TYR A 156 38.70 12.47 5.11
CA TYR A 156 40.00 11.90 5.49
C TYR A 156 39.86 10.45 5.98
N PRO A 157 40.08 9.44 5.12
CA PRO A 157 40.01 8.04 5.53
C PRO A 157 41.15 7.67 6.51
N VAL A 158 40.84 6.90 7.56
CA VAL A 158 41.82 6.43 8.56
C VAL A 158 42.18 4.95 8.31
N PRO A 159 43.40 4.65 7.82
CA PRO A 159 43.81 3.31 7.35
C PRO A 159 44.06 2.35 8.51
N PRO A 160 43.77 1.04 8.41
CA PRO A 160 43.97 0.08 9.48
C PRO A 160 45.45 -0.08 9.88
N GLN A 161 45.70 -0.41 11.15
CA GLN A 161 47.07 -0.62 11.67
C GLN A 161 47.72 -1.90 11.11
N GLN A 162 46.91 -2.88 10.71
CA GLN A 162 47.34 -4.12 10.06
C GLN A 162 46.45 -4.39 8.84
N PRO A 163 46.96 -5.06 7.79
CA PRO A 163 46.14 -5.48 6.67
C PRO A 163 44.96 -6.34 7.16
N VAL A 164 43.74 -5.93 6.82
CA VAL A 164 42.54 -6.71 7.15
C VAL A 164 42.48 -7.90 6.20
N ARG A 165 42.37 -9.13 6.72
CA ARG A 165 42.34 -10.36 5.90
C ARG A 165 41.20 -10.35 4.89
N ASP A 166 41.45 -11.00 3.75
CA ASP A 166 40.50 -11.13 2.64
C ASP A 166 39.23 -11.90 3.03
N LYS A 167 38.17 -11.69 2.26
CA LYS A 167 36.82 -12.23 2.51
C LYS A 167 36.84 -13.77 2.66
N ARG A 168 36.16 -14.27 3.70
CA ARG A 168 35.98 -15.70 4.02
C ARG A 168 35.51 -16.48 2.78
N LYS A 169 36.23 -17.54 2.40
CA LYS A 169 35.87 -18.44 1.29
C LYS A 169 35.39 -19.78 1.82
N VAL A 170 34.40 -20.35 1.14
CA VAL A 170 33.84 -21.67 1.45
C VAL A 170 33.69 -22.50 0.18
N VAL A 171 33.76 -23.82 0.29
CA VAL A 171 33.62 -24.77 -0.81
C VAL A 171 32.43 -25.69 -0.58
N ALA A 172 31.61 -25.94 -1.61
CA ALA A 172 30.48 -26.86 -1.54
C ALA A 172 30.94 -28.31 -1.37
N ILE A 173 30.42 -28.97 -0.34
CA ILE A 173 30.69 -30.39 -0.07
C ILE A 173 29.58 -31.31 -0.62
N LEU A 174 28.39 -30.76 -0.90
CA LEU A 174 27.25 -31.44 -1.49
C LEU A 174 26.63 -30.58 -2.61
N PRO A 175 26.06 -31.19 -3.66
CA PRO A 175 25.34 -30.45 -4.69
C PRO A 175 24.00 -29.95 -4.16
N TYR A 176 23.49 -28.85 -4.71
CA TYR A 176 22.22 -28.27 -4.28
C TYR A 176 21.47 -27.61 -5.44
N THR A 177 20.14 -27.76 -5.44
CA THR A 177 19.26 -27.11 -6.41
C THR A 177 18.35 -26.12 -5.69
N LYS A 178 18.43 -24.85 -6.09
CA LYS A 178 17.62 -23.78 -5.51
C LYS A 178 16.13 -24.02 -5.63
N MET A 179 15.36 -23.54 -4.66
CA MET A 179 13.92 -23.46 -4.79
C MET A 179 13.48 -22.33 -5.73
N PRO A 180 12.41 -22.51 -6.52
CA PRO A 180 11.85 -21.43 -7.35
C PRO A 180 11.44 -20.22 -6.51
N ASP A 181 11.63 -19.03 -7.07
CA ASP A 181 11.26 -17.73 -6.47
C ASP A 181 11.94 -17.40 -5.13
N THR A 182 13.03 -18.11 -4.79
CA THR A 182 13.90 -17.81 -3.64
C THR A 182 15.20 -17.14 -4.09
N ASP A 183 16.00 -16.68 -3.11
CA ASP A 183 17.34 -16.14 -3.36
C ASP A 183 18.45 -17.20 -3.25
N GLU A 184 18.11 -18.48 -3.19
CA GLU A 184 19.06 -19.59 -3.09
C GLU A 184 19.86 -19.78 -4.38
N LEU A 185 21.12 -20.23 -4.24
CA LEU A 185 21.97 -20.59 -5.38
C LEU A 185 21.87 -22.10 -5.66
N SER A 186 21.81 -22.47 -6.93
CA SER A 186 22.10 -23.85 -7.33
C SER A 186 23.60 -24.01 -7.53
N PHE A 187 24.16 -25.14 -7.09
CA PHE A 187 25.58 -25.39 -7.19
C PHE A 187 25.93 -26.88 -7.19
N TYR A 188 27.12 -27.18 -7.69
CA TYR A 188 27.69 -28.52 -7.65
C TYR A 188 28.69 -28.65 -6.50
N LYS A 189 28.96 -29.90 -6.11
CA LYS A 189 30.04 -30.20 -5.17
C LYS A 189 31.37 -29.68 -5.75
N GLY A 190 32.12 -28.94 -4.94
CA GLY A 190 33.39 -28.30 -5.31
C GLY A 190 33.27 -26.82 -5.69
N ASP A 191 32.07 -26.27 -5.83
CA ASP A 191 31.90 -24.85 -6.13
C ASP A 191 32.39 -23.97 -4.98
N ILE A 192 33.12 -22.91 -5.31
CA ILE A 192 33.72 -21.99 -4.34
C ILE A 192 32.86 -20.73 -4.23
N PHE A 193 32.64 -20.29 -3.00
CA PHE A 193 31.88 -19.09 -2.70
C PHE A 193 32.68 -18.13 -1.83
N VAL A 194 32.50 -16.84 -2.08
CA VAL A 194 32.94 -15.77 -1.19
C VAL A 194 31.77 -15.42 -0.26
N VAL A 195 31.95 -15.61 1.05
CA VAL A 195 30.94 -15.31 2.06
C VAL A 195 30.96 -13.81 2.36
N HIS A 196 29.82 -13.14 2.17
CA HIS A 196 29.66 -11.73 2.53
C HIS A 196 28.97 -11.55 3.88
N ASN A 197 28.03 -12.43 4.23
CA ASN A 197 27.31 -12.33 5.51
C ASN A 197 26.87 -13.72 6.01
N ASP A 198 26.88 -13.90 7.34
CA ASP A 198 26.28 -15.05 8.02
C ASP A 198 24.98 -14.57 8.69
N LEU A 199 23.84 -15.12 8.27
CA LEU A 199 22.51 -14.68 8.71
C LEU A 199 22.12 -15.29 10.08
N GLY A 200 22.95 -16.16 10.65
CA GLY A 200 22.79 -16.71 12.01
C GLY A 200 21.78 -17.85 12.13
N ASN A 201 20.98 -18.14 11.10
CA ASN A 201 19.98 -19.21 11.04
C ASN A 201 20.43 -20.42 10.19
N GLY A 202 21.75 -20.59 10.05
CA GLY A 202 22.36 -21.62 9.19
C GLY A 202 22.48 -21.20 7.72
N TRP A 203 22.10 -19.98 7.35
CA TRP A 203 22.22 -19.48 5.98
C TRP A 203 23.35 -18.45 5.85
N LEU A 204 24.08 -18.57 4.75
CA LEU A 204 25.14 -17.65 4.35
C LEU A 204 24.69 -16.90 3.09
N TRP A 205 24.97 -15.60 3.04
CA TRP A 205 24.88 -14.84 1.79
C TRP A 205 26.24 -14.84 1.11
N CYS A 206 26.30 -15.43 -0.07
CA CYS A 206 27.54 -15.67 -0.77
C CYS A 206 27.49 -15.21 -2.23
N THR A 207 28.66 -14.95 -2.83
CA THR A 207 28.81 -14.84 -4.28
C THR A 207 29.59 -16.04 -4.79
N SER A 208 29.05 -16.71 -5.81
CA SER A 208 29.75 -17.78 -6.51
C SER A 208 30.98 -17.23 -7.21
N TYR A 209 32.13 -17.87 -6.98
CA TYR A 209 33.37 -17.52 -7.67
C TYR A 209 33.29 -17.79 -9.17
N LEU A 210 32.48 -18.80 -9.57
CA LEU A 210 32.32 -19.21 -10.96
C LEU A 210 31.28 -18.35 -11.70
N SER A 211 30.05 -18.31 -11.20
CA SER A 211 28.95 -17.64 -11.90
C SER A 211 28.86 -16.15 -11.62
N GLN A 212 29.58 -15.65 -10.60
CA GLN A 212 29.44 -14.28 -10.07
C GLN A 212 28.04 -13.94 -9.57
N GLU A 213 27.13 -14.93 -9.51
CA GLU A 213 25.81 -14.77 -8.93
C GLU A 213 25.89 -14.75 -7.41
N SER A 214 25.08 -13.89 -6.80
CA SER A 214 24.97 -13.79 -5.34
C SER A 214 23.65 -14.36 -4.87
N GLY A 215 23.66 -15.08 -3.75
CA GLY A 215 22.48 -15.70 -3.19
C GLY A 215 22.77 -16.47 -1.91
N LEU A 216 21.76 -17.20 -1.45
CA LEU A 216 21.80 -17.98 -0.22
C LEU A 216 22.45 -19.35 -0.45
N VAL A 217 23.35 -19.70 0.47
CA VAL A 217 23.97 -21.02 0.58
C VAL A 217 23.81 -21.49 2.02
N PHE A 218 23.32 -22.72 2.20
CA PHE A 218 23.19 -23.29 3.55
C PHE A 218 24.57 -23.67 4.08
N LYS A 219 24.86 -23.25 5.32
CA LYS A 219 26.18 -23.37 5.95
C LYS A 219 26.67 -24.81 6.01
N ASP A 220 25.78 -25.76 6.29
CA ASP A 220 26.16 -27.17 6.41
C ASP A 220 26.38 -27.86 5.05
N LEU A 221 26.09 -27.18 3.93
CA LEU A 221 26.44 -27.65 2.58
C LEU A 221 27.83 -27.21 2.13
N VAL A 222 28.55 -26.43 2.95
CA VAL A 222 29.86 -25.87 2.62
C VAL A 222 30.87 -26.03 3.76
N GLU A 223 32.16 -26.10 3.42
CA GLU A 223 33.27 -26.07 4.38
C GLU A 223 34.18 -24.85 4.15
N GLU A 224 34.86 -24.38 5.19
CA GLU A 224 35.80 -23.27 5.06
C GLU A 224 37.03 -23.67 4.24
N LEU A 225 37.38 -22.83 3.26
CA LEU A 225 38.54 -23.00 2.42
C LEU A 225 39.65 -22.08 2.93
N GLU A 226 40.69 -22.65 3.55
CA GLU A 226 41.89 -21.90 3.94
C GLU A 226 42.63 -21.39 2.68
N ASP A 227 43.17 -20.17 2.73
CA ASP A 227 43.76 -19.48 1.56
C ASP A 227 44.97 -20.19 0.91
N ASN A 228 45.53 -21.23 1.55
CA ASN A 228 46.72 -21.95 1.10
C ASN A 228 46.42 -23.32 0.44
N VAL A 229 45.16 -23.74 0.34
CA VAL A 229 44.79 -25.08 -0.14
C VAL A 229 44.22 -25.01 -1.57
N ASP A 230 44.78 -25.83 -2.48
CA ASP A 230 44.28 -25.91 -3.85
C ASP A 230 42.86 -26.53 -3.87
N PRO A 231 41.87 -25.89 -4.53
CA PRO A 231 40.49 -26.39 -4.56
C PRO A 231 40.35 -27.84 -5.08
N ASN A 232 41.31 -28.32 -5.86
CA ASN A 232 41.29 -29.66 -6.45
C ASN A 232 41.82 -30.74 -5.49
N GLU A 233 42.24 -30.40 -4.27
CA GLU A 233 42.70 -31.33 -3.24
C GLU A 233 41.65 -32.39 -2.85
N ILE A 234 40.39 -32.10 -3.12
CA ILE A 234 39.25 -33.00 -2.90
C ILE A 234 39.32 -34.27 -3.77
N TYR A 235 40.07 -34.25 -4.88
CA TYR A 235 40.16 -35.38 -5.80
C TYR A 235 41.29 -36.35 -5.41
N PRO A 236 40.99 -37.67 -5.30
CA PRO A 236 41.98 -38.66 -4.85
C PRO A 236 43.09 -38.94 -5.88
N TRP A 237 42.91 -38.50 -7.12
CA TRP A 237 43.86 -38.58 -8.23
C TRP A 237 44.63 -37.28 -8.48
N PHE A 238 44.33 -36.22 -7.75
CA PHE A 238 45.02 -34.93 -7.82
C PHE A 238 46.12 -34.88 -6.77
N HIS A 239 47.33 -34.50 -7.15
CA HIS A 239 48.47 -34.48 -6.23
C HIS A 239 49.13 -33.10 -6.22
N SER A 240 48.85 -32.31 -5.19
CA SER A 240 49.32 -30.93 -5.02
C SER A 240 50.83 -30.83 -4.76
N CYS A 241 51.39 -31.75 -3.98
CA CYS A 241 52.78 -31.71 -3.50
C CYS A 241 53.76 -32.60 -4.27
N LEU A 242 53.30 -33.35 -5.27
CA LEU A 242 54.13 -34.32 -6.00
C LEU A 242 55.02 -33.64 -7.03
N ASN A 243 56.33 -33.85 -6.97
CA ASN A 243 57.25 -33.31 -7.98
C ASN A 243 57.24 -34.14 -9.29
N LYS A 244 57.80 -33.58 -10.38
CA LYS A 244 57.71 -34.19 -11.73
C LYS A 244 58.35 -35.58 -11.77
N LYS A 245 59.47 -35.77 -11.06
CA LYS A 245 60.23 -37.02 -11.07
C LYS A 245 59.44 -38.13 -10.36
N GLU A 246 58.91 -37.82 -9.19
CA GLU A 246 58.05 -38.72 -8.41
C GLU A 246 56.75 -39.08 -9.14
N ALA A 247 56.14 -38.13 -9.86
CA ALA A 247 54.95 -38.39 -10.66
C ALA A 247 55.21 -39.44 -11.76
N VAL A 248 56.36 -39.33 -12.45
CA VAL A 248 56.77 -40.30 -13.48
C VAL A 248 57.07 -41.66 -12.87
N GLU A 249 57.77 -41.71 -11.73
CA GLU A 249 58.09 -42.95 -11.01
C GLU A 249 56.81 -43.68 -10.54
N LYS A 250 55.84 -42.94 -9.97
CA LYS A 250 54.54 -43.51 -9.54
C LYS A 250 53.74 -44.07 -10.72
N LEU A 251 53.73 -43.38 -11.86
CA LEU A 251 53.06 -43.85 -13.08
C LEU A 251 53.75 -45.07 -13.70
N ALA A 252 55.08 -45.09 -13.73
CA ALA A 252 55.84 -46.24 -14.21
C ALA A 252 55.59 -47.49 -13.36
N LYS A 253 55.40 -47.32 -12.05
CA LYS A 253 55.05 -48.43 -11.13
C LYS A 253 53.62 -48.96 -11.34
N MET A 254 52.68 -48.09 -11.70
CA MET A 254 51.27 -48.47 -11.94
C MET A 254 51.03 -49.07 -13.33
N GLY A 255 51.83 -48.69 -14.33
CA GLY A 255 51.82 -49.28 -15.66
C GLY A 255 50.94 -48.56 -16.70
N PRO A 256 50.89 -49.08 -17.94
CA PRO A 256 50.16 -48.49 -19.08
C PRO A 256 48.67 -48.24 -18.81
N GLY A 257 48.20 -47.06 -19.20
CA GLY A 257 46.83 -46.61 -18.96
C GLY A 257 46.67 -45.77 -17.68
N SER A 258 47.66 -45.74 -16.79
CA SER A 258 47.55 -44.98 -15.55
C SER A 258 47.72 -43.47 -15.75
N PHE A 259 47.05 -42.67 -14.92
CA PHE A 259 47.13 -41.19 -14.99
C PHE A 259 47.13 -40.51 -13.63
N LEU A 260 47.65 -39.27 -13.56
CA LEU A 260 47.47 -38.38 -12.42
C LEU A 260 47.51 -36.91 -12.86
N VAL A 261 46.95 -36.02 -12.04
CA VAL A 261 46.99 -34.57 -12.28
C VAL A 261 47.71 -33.88 -11.14
N ARG A 262 48.48 -32.84 -11.46
CA ARG A 262 49.17 -32.01 -10.48
C ARG A 262 49.33 -30.55 -10.96
N PRO A 263 49.59 -29.59 -10.07
CA PRO A 263 49.96 -28.22 -10.45
C PRO A 263 51.19 -28.21 -11.36
N SER A 264 51.27 -27.28 -12.31
CA SER A 264 52.38 -27.18 -13.25
C SER A 264 53.60 -26.53 -12.61
N ASP A 265 54.77 -27.20 -12.65
CA ASP A 265 56.04 -26.64 -12.17
C ASP A 265 56.48 -25.38 -12.95
N ASN A 266 56.16 -25.33 -14.25
CA ASN A 266 56.69 -24.32 -15.17
C ASN A 266 55.71 -23.17 -15.44
N SER A 267 54.49 -23.25 -14.93
CA SER A 267 53.43 -22.28 -15.21
C SER A 267 52.50 -22.17 -14.01
N PRO A 268 52.81 -21.30 -13.05
CA PRO A 268 52.00 -21.10 -11.85
C PRO A 268 50.53 -20.87 -12.20
N GLY A 269 49.62 -21.59 -11.52
CA GLY A 269 48.18 -21.54 -11.76
C GLY A 269 47.64 -22.46 -12.87
N ASN A 270 48.51 -23.09 -13.67
CA ASN A 270 48.14 -24.13 -14.64
C ASN A 270 48.37 -25.54 -14.07
N TYR A 271 47.81 -26.55 -14.73
CA TYR A 271 47.91 -27.95 -14.30
C TYR A 271 48.56 -28.82 -15.38
N SER A 272 49.01 -30.00 -14.98
CA SER A 272 49.63 -30.98 -15.87
C SER A 272 49.03 -32.35 -15.60
N LEU A 273 48.41 -32.94 -16.63
CA LEU A 273 47.95 -34.32 -16.64
C LEU A 273 49.09 -35.20 -17.14
N PHE A 274 49.52 -36.13 -16.31
CA PHE A 274 50.53 -37.13 -16.65
C PHE A 274 49.81 -38.44 -16.96
N PHE A 275 50.16 -39.08 -18.07
CA PHE A 275 49.49 -40.30 -18.56
C PHE A 275 50.51 -41.29 -19.12
N HIS A 276 50.43 -42.56 -18.72
CA HIS A 276 51.39 -43.59 -19.10
C HIS A 276 50.94 -44.35 -20.35
N ILE A 277 51.61 -44.14 -21.49
CA ILE A 277 51.31 -44.73 -22.81
C ILE A 277 52.49 -45.57 -23.30
N LYS A 278 52.24 -46.85 -23.66
CA LYS A 278 53.21 -47.74 -24.34
C LYS A 278 54.65 -47.65 -23.78
N ASN A 279 54.78 -47.65 -22.45
CA ASN A 279 56.06 -47.56 -21.72
C ASN A 279 56.72 -46.17 -21.63
N THR A 280 55.98 -45.10 -21.93
CA THR A 280 56.42 -43.70 -21.76
C THR A 280 55.38 -42.88 -21.02
N VAL A 281 55.80 -41.92 -20.20
CA VAL A 281 54.88 -40.97 -19.56
C VAL A 281 54.78 -39.72 -20.41
N GLN A 282 53.60 -39.47 -20.96
CA GLN A 282 53.29 -38.24 -21.67
C GLN A 282 52.66 -37.22 -20.72
N ARG A 283 52.93 -35.94 -20.99
CA ARG A 283 52.45 -34.82 -20.17
C ARG A 283 51.59 -33.90 -21.04
N PHE A 284 50.36 -33.69 -20.60
CA PHE A 284 49.42 -32.81 -21.25
C PHE A 284 49.22 -31.57 -20.39
N ARG A 285 49.37 -30.41 -21.02
CA ARG A 285 49.15 -29.12 -20.36
C ARG A 285 47.66 -28.86 -20.26
N ILE A 286 47.22 -28.49 -19.07
CA ILE A 286 45.87 -27.98 -18.82
C ILE A 286 46.04 -26.51 -18.42
N GLU A 287 45.61 -25.61 -19.31
CA GLU A 287 45.67 -24.17 -19.07
C GLU A 287 44.44 -23.72 -18.29
N ARG A 288 44.64 -22.97 -17.22
CA ARG A 288 43.57 -22.31 -16.49
C ARG A 288 43.36 -20.92 -17.10
N LYS A 289 42.21 -20.70 -17.74
CA LYS A 289 41.78 -19.40 -18.27
C LYS A 289 40.58 -18.91 -17.49
N GLY A 290 40.84 -18.09 -16.47
CA GLY A 290 39.83 -17.66 -15.51
C GLY A 290 39.28 -18.84 -14.70
N SER A 291 37.99 -19.12 -14.87
CA SER A 291 37.29 -20.23 -14.21
C SER A 291 37.20 -21.51 -15.03
N LYS A 292 37.71 -21.51 -16.28
CA LYS A 292 37.68 -22.67 -17.18
C LYS A 292 39.05 -23.30 -17.37
N TYR A 293 39.04 -24.59 -17.65
CA TYR A 293 40.21 -25.41 -17.95
C TYR A 293 40.27 -25.69 -19.44
N VAL A 294 41.41 -25.44 -20.07
CA VAL A 294 41.60 -25.63 -21.51
C VAL A 294 42.62 -26.71 -21.76
N MET A 295 42.24 -27.71 -22.54
CA MET A 295 43.11 -28.81 -22.93
C MET A 295 42.76 -29.27 -24.34
N GLY A 296 43.75 -29.39 -25.22
CA GLY A 296 43.54 -29.82 -26.62
C GLY A 296 42.59 -28.92 -27.42
N GLY A 297 42.57 -27.61 -27.14
CA GLY A 297 41.67 -26.66 -27.80
C GLY A 297 40.22 -26.67 -27.31
N ARG A 298 39.89 -27.49 -26.29
CA ARG A 298 38.55 -27.59 -25.70
C ARG A 298 38.51 -26.91 -24.33
N CYS A 299 37.36 -26.36 -23.97
CA CYS A 299 37.12 -25.73 -22.67
C CYS A 299 36.27 -26.64 -21.78
N PHE A 300 36.63 -26.74 -20.51
CA PHE A 300 36.01 -27.56 -19.49
C PHE A 300 35.75 -26.73 -18.23
N ASP A 301 34.70 -27.08 -17.49
CA ASP A 301 34.29 -26.34 -16.30
C ASP A 301 35.03 -26.80 -15.03
N SER A 302 35.61 -28.00 -15.01
CA SER A 302 36.44 -28.52 -13.90
C SER A 302 37.56 -29.44 -14.39
N LEU A 303 38.59 -29.70 -13.57
CA LEU A 303 39.61 -30.72 -13.87
C LEU A 303 38.98 -32.12 -14.00
N GLU A 304 37.98 -32.43 -13.18
CA GLU A 304 37.24 -33.69 -13.28
C GLU A 304 36.52 -33.84 -14.63
N ALA A 305 35.96 -32.76 -15.19
CA ALA A 305 35.35 -32.79 -16.51
C ALA A 305 36.39 -33.08 -17.62
N VAL A 306 37.62 -32.57 -17.49
CA VAL A 306 38.74 -32.94 -18.37
C VAL A 306 39.00 -34.45 -18.28
N ILE A 307 39.12 -34.99 -17.05
CA ILE A 307 39.40 -36.41 -16.83
C ILE A 307 38.28 -37.31 -17.35
N ASN A 308 37.03 -37.03 -16.99
CA ASN A 308 35.89 -37.84 -17.41
C ASN A 308 35.73 -37.86 -18.94
N ARG A 309 35.99 -36.73 -19.60
CA ARG A 309 36.00 -36.67 -21.07
C ARG A 309 37.04 -37.63 -21.66
N TYR A 310 38.29 -37.54 -21.20
CA TYR A 310 39.38 -38.33 -21.76
C TYR A 310 39.45 -39.77 -21.24
N LYS A 311 38.60 -40.16 -20.29
CA LYS A 311 38.30 -41.57 -19.99
C LYS A 311 37.45 -42.22 -21.08
N CYS A 312 36.52 -41.46 -21.67
CA CYS A 312 35.61 -41.98 -22.71
C CYS A 312 36.10 -41.68 -24.13
N GLU A 313 36.93 -40.65 -24.31
CA GLU A 313 37.47 -40.24 -25.60
C GLU A 313 38.99 -40.37 -25.65
N GLN A 314 39.51 -40.65 -26.84
CA GLN A 314 40.95 -40.82 -27.05
C GLN A 314 41.69 -39.50 -26.80
N ILE A 315 42.62 -39.50 -25.85
CA ILE A 315 43.51 -38.37 -25.56
C ILE A 315 44.68 -38.32 -26.55
N VAL A 316 45.12 -39.49 -27.00
CA VAL A 316 46.10 -39.76 -28.06
C VAL A 316 45.57 -40.92 -28.87
N GLU A 317 45.90 -41.00 -30.16
CA GLU A 317 45.42 -42.03 -31.09
C GLU A 317 45.49 -43.45 -30.49
N GLY A 318 44.33 -44.06 -30.29
CA GLY A 318 44.16 -45.40 -29.73
C GLY A 318 44.22 -45.51 -28.20
N PHE A 319 44.31 -44.41 -27.44
CA PHE A 319 44.41 -44.43 -25.98
C PHE A 319 43.44 -43.47 -25.29
N CYS A 320 42.68 -43.99 -24.33
CA CYS A 320 41.89 -43.22 -23.36
C CYS A 320 42.53 -43.33 -21.97
N LEU A 321 42.20 -42.42 -21.05
CA LEU A 321 42.64 -42.48 -19.66
C LEU A 321 42.07 -43.74 -18.99
N GLY A 322 42.96 -44.54 -18.39
CA GLY A 322 42.62 -45.72 -17.59
C GLY A 322 42.55 -45.38 -16.11
N ASP A 323 43.22 -46.18 -15.27
CA ASP A 323 43.11 -46.07 -13.82
C ASP A 323 43.92 -44.91 -13.23
N PRO A 324 43.37 -44.15 -12.27
CA PRO A 324 44.11 -43.09 -11.62
C PRO A 324 45.19 -43.64 -10.68
N VAL A 325 46.33 -42.94 -10.62
CA VAL A 325 47.29 -43.11 -9.53
C VAL A 325 46.74 -42.36 -8.32
N LEU A 326 46.34 -43.10 -7.30
CA LEU A 326 45.75 -42.55 -6.07
C LEU A 326 46.83 -42.06 -5.09
N LYS A 327 46.45 -41.14 -4.19
CA LYS A 327 47.28 -40.73 -3.04
C LYS A 327 47.59 -41.93 -2.14
N THR A 328 48.58 -41.80 -1.26
CA THR A 328 48.97 -42.91 -0.37
C THR A 328 47.79 -43.38 0.50
N PRO A 329 47.76 -44.64 0.97
CA PRO A 329 46.60 -45.19 1.69
C PRO A 329 46.15 -44.37 2.91
N PHE A 330 47.05 -43.63 3.57
CA PHE A 330 46.72 -42.74 4.68
C PHE A 330 45.98 -41.47 4.22
N GLU A 331 46.45 -40.82 3.15
CA GLU A 331 45.82 -39.62 2.56
C GLU A 331 44.51 -39.95 1.85
N THR A 332 44.47 -41.08 1.13
CA THR A 332 43.26 -41.63 0.51
C THR A 332 42.27 -42.09 1.59
N SER A 333 42.72 -42.68 2.70
CA SER A 333 41.85 -43.01 3.83
C SER A 333 41.28 -41.75 4.49
N LEU A 334 42.03 -40.66 4.60
CA LEU A 334 41.54 -39.42 5.20
C LEU A 334 40.51 -38.74 4.31
N ALA A 335 40.77 -38.67 3.00
CA ALA A 335 39.85 -38.14 2.01
C ALA A 335 38.60 -39.03 1.85
N SER A 336 38.75 -40.36 1.81
CA SER A 336 37.65 -41.32 1.73
C SER A 336 36.82 -41.35 3.01
N ARG A 337 37.44 -41.26 4.20
CA ARG A 337 36.69 -41.15 5.47
C ARG A 337 35.88 -39.86 5.54
N LYS A 338 36.47 -38.72 5.15
CA LYS A 338 35.73 -37.46 5.04
C LYS A 338 34.59 -37.56 4.02
N ALA A 339 34.82 -38.19 2.87
CA ALA A 339 33.79 -38.38 1.84
C ALA A 339 32.65 -39.32 2.29
N GLU A 340 32.96 -40.43 2.98
CA GLU A 340 31.97 -41.34 3.57
C GLU A 340 31.21 -40.68 4.72
N GLU A 341 31.88 -39.90 5.56
CA GLU A 341 31.26 -39.15 6.65
C GLU A 341 30.29 -38.08 6.12
N ILE A 342 30.66 -37.36 5.06
CA ILE A 342 29.77 -36.41 4.37
C ILE A 342 28.61 -37.14 3.68
N CYS A 343 28.86 -38.31 3.07
CA CYS A 343 27.81 -39.12 2.45
C CYS A 343 26.79 -39.62 3.48
N ASN A 344 27.26 -40.13 4.62
CA ASN A 344 26.42 -40.61 5.72
C ASN A 344 25.63 -39.48 6.39
N LYS A 345 26.21 -38.28 6.50
CA LYS A 345 25.56 -37.09 7.06
C LYS A 345 24.65 -36.35 6.07
N SER A 346 24.65 -36.73 4.79
CA SER A 346 23.92 -35.98 3.75
C SER A 346 22.41 -35.89 4.02
N GLN A 347 21.78 -36.97 4.48
CA GLN A 347 20.35 -36.99 4.81
C GLN A 347 20.03 -36.07 6.00
N ASP A 348 20.88 -36.05 7.03
CA ASP A 348 20.73 -35.18 8.19
C ASP A 348 20.90 -33.71 7.83
N ILE A 349 21.83 -33.38 6.93
CA ILE A 349 22.05 -32.01 6.44
C ILE A 349 20.80 -31.51 5.69
N TYR A 350 20.19 -32.33 4.82
CA TYR A 350 18.96 -31.95 4.13
C TYR A 350 17.73 -31.90 5.05
N ALA A 351 17.69 -32.72 6.10
CA ALA A 351 16.66 -32.63 7.14
C ALA A 351 16.78 -31.31 7.91
N THR A 352 18.00 -30.96 8.33
CA THR A 352 18.32 -29.70 9.02
C THR A 352 18.00 -28.47 8.16
N LEU A 353 18.27 -28.54 6.86
CA LEU A 353 17.87 -27.51 5.88
C LEU A 353 16.35 -27.30 5.85
N ARG A 354 15.57 -28.40 5.87
CA ARG A 354 14.10 -28.34 5.89
C ARG A 354 13.58 -27.77 7.21
N GLU A 355 14.19 -28.15 8.33
CA GLU A 355 13.85 -27.63 9.66
C GLU A 355 14.19 -26.14 9.80
N SER A 356 15.34 -25.69 9.30
CA SER A 356 15.74 -24.28 9.29
C SER A 356 14.70 -23.40 8.58
N ARG A 357 14.12 -23.87 7.46
CA ARG A 357 13.04 -23.17 6.75
C ARG A 357 11.75 -23.06 7.56
N GLU A 358 11.38 -24.12 8.29
CA GLU A 358 10.19 -24.10 9.14
C GLU A 358 10.38 -23.25 10.39
N MET A 359 11.60 -23.19 10.93
CA MET A 359 11.93 -22.28 12.03
C MET A 359 11.88 -20.81 11.61
N ALA A 360 12.34 -20.47 10.40
CA ALA A 360 12.26 -19.10 9.88
C ALA A 360 10.81 -18.58 9.78
N LYS A 361 9.82 -19.47 9.56
CA LYS A 361 8.39 -19.11 9.56
C LYS A 361 7.83 -18.82 10.96
N LYS A 362 8.50 -19.25 12.03
CA LYS A 362 8.06 -19.17 13.43
C LYS A 362 8.83 -18.12 14.24
N ASP A 363 9.47 -17.15 13.59
CA ASP A 363 10.17 -16.08 14.28
C ASP A 363 9.18 -15.25 15.12
N ARG A 364 9.25 -15.42 16.45
CA ARG A 364 8.39 -14.75 17.42
C ARG A 364 8.62 -13.23 17.48
N SER A 365 9.66 -12.71 16.83
CA SER A 365 9.91 -11.26 16.76
C SER A 365 9.09 -10.54 15.69
N ILE A 366 8.49 -11.28 14.75
CA ILE A 366 7.64 -10.74 13.70
C ILE A 366 6.28 -10.38 14.30
N ARG A 367 5.92 -9.10 14.26
CA ARG A 367 4.67 -8.58 14.81
C ARG A 367 3.52 -8.65 13.80
N MET A 368 3.83 -8.33 12.54
CA MET A 368 2.86 -8.30 11.45
C MET A 368 3.54 -8.60 10.11
N LYS A 369 2.79 -9.20 9.18
CA LYS A 369 3.24 -9.48 7.81
C LYS A 369 2.06 -9.46 6.85
N GLY A 370 2.27 -9.01 5.61
CA GLY A 370 1.20 -8.90 4.62
C GLY A 370 1.57 -8.02 3.44
N TYR A 371 0.67 -7.92 2.46
CA TYR A 371 0.89 -7.11 1.27
C TYR A 371 0.43 -5.66 1.49
N LEU A 372 1.26 -4.71 1.06
CA LEU A 372 0.92 -3.29 0.95
C LEU A 372 1.39 -2.78 -0.41
N ASP A 373 0.68 -1.79 -0.93
CA ASP A 373 1.13 -1.06 -2.11
C ASP A 373 2.07 0.06 -1.70
N LYS A 374 3.27 0.09 -2.28
CA LYS A 374 4.26 1.13 -2.07
C LYS A 374 4.38 1.99 -3.32
N LYS A 375 4.28 3.32 -3.19
CA LYS A 375 4.53 4.22 -4.33
C LYS A 375 6.03 4.22 -4.66
N SER A 376 6.35 4.00 -5.94
CA SER A 376 7.73 4.08 -6.43
C SER A 376 8.14 5.53 -6.64
N GLN A 377 9.24 5.95 -6.02
CA GLN A 377 9.83 7.27 -6.28
C GLN A 377 10.41 7.39 -7.71
N ARG A 378 10.84 6.28 -8.33
CA ARG A 378 11.46 6.28 -9.68
C ARG A 378 10.44 6.25 -10.82
N HIS A 379 9.41 5.41 -10.72
CA HIS A 379 8.48 5.14 -11.82
C HIS A 379 7.06 5.65 -11.60
N LYS A 380 6.83 6.35 -10.47
CA LYS A 380 5.54 6.94 -10.08
C LYS A 380 4.37 5.97 -9.89
N LYS A 381 4.55 4.68 -10.20
CA LYS A 381 3.55 3.62 -10.02
C LYS A 381 3.57 3.05 -8.61
N TRP A 382 2.38 2.68 -8.13
CA TRP A 382 2.20 1.82 -6.96
C TRP A 382 2.63 0.38 -7.28
N LYS A 383 3.40 -0.24 -6.40
CA LYS A 383 3.81 -1.64 -6.52
C LYS A 383 3.39 -2.41 -5.29
N ASN A 384 2.71 -3.52 -5.51
CA ASN A 384 2.33 -4.44 -4.46
C ASN A 384 3.57 -5.20 -3.98
N LEU A 385 3.90 -5.09 -2.70
CA LEU A 385 5.09 -5.69 -2.09
C LEU A 385 4.70 -6.38 -0.79
N TYR A 386 5.46 -7.40 -0.42
CA TYR A 386 5.26 -8.13 0.83
C TYR A 386 6.05 -7.47 1.96
N PHE A 387 5.38 -7.03 3.02
CA PHE A 387 5.99 -6.35 4.16
C PHE A 387 6.07 -7.28 5.37
N VAL A 388 7.15 -7.14 6.14
CA VAL A 388 7.39 -7.86 7.39
C VAL A 388 7.86 -6.86 8.45
N LEU A 389 7.10 -6.76 9.54
CA LEU A 389 7.38 -5.89 10.68
C LEU A 389 8.09 -6.68 11.78
N ASN A 390 9.36 -6.36 12.03
CA ASN A 390 10.14 -6.96 13.12
C ASN A 390 10.19 -6.01 14.33
N SER A 391 9.58 -6.43 15.44
CA SER A 391 9.50 -5.64 16.67
C SER A 391 10.84 -5.57 17.43
N LYS A 392 11.67 -6.62 17.36
CA LYS A 392 12.94 -6.73 18.09
C LYS A 392 13.99 -5.76 17.54
N ASP A 393 14.08 -5.67 16.22
CA ASP A 393 15.02 -4.76 15.54
C ASP A 393 14.38 -3.39 15.18
N GLN A 394 13.07 -3.21 15.43
CA GLN A 394 12.26 -2.04 15.04
C GLN A 394 12.41 -1.72 13.54
N LEU A 395 12.30 -2.76 12.72
CA LEU A 395 12.56 -2.71 11.30
C LEU A 395 11.32 -3.14 10.51
N LEU A 396 10.94 -2.34 9.52
CA LEU A 396 9.93 -2.72 8.53
C LEU A 396 10.64 -3.06 7.22
N SER A 397 10.65 -4.33 6.86
CA SER A 397 11.29 -4.86 5.65
C SER A 397 10.24 -5.11 4.58
N PHE A 398 10.57 -4.86 3.31
CA PHE A 398 9.68 -5.19 2.19
C PHE A 398 10.38 -5.96 1.07
N PHE A 399 9.62 -6.88 0.47
CA PHE A 399 10.08 -7.90 -0.46
C PHE A 399 9.20 -7.92 -1.71
N GLU A 400 9.74 -8.46 -2.79
CA GLU A 400 8.98 -8.66 -4.03
C GLU A 400 7.83 -9.67 -3.85
N ASN A 401 8.04 -10.68 -3.01
CA ASN A 401 7.04 -11.65 -2.59
C ASN A 401 7.46 -12.29 -1.26
N GLU A 402 6.59 -13.13 -0.69
CA GLU A 402 6.79 -13.80 0.60
C GLU A 402 7.96 -14.80 0.67
N ARG A 403 8.48 -15.27 -0.49
CA ARG A 403 9.52 -16.31 -0.58
C ARG A 403 10.93 -15.73 -0.69
N ARG A 404 11.03 -14.44 -1.00
CA ARG A 404 12.31 -13.71 -1.05
C ARG A 404 12.85 -13.48 0.35
N THR A 405 14.15 -13.65 0.50
CA THR A 405 14.91 -13.36 1.73
C THR A 405 15.71 -12.07 1.59
N LYS A 406 16.08 -11.67 0.37
CA LYS A 406 16.69 -10.37 0.09
C LYS A 406 15.60 -9.30 0.03
N PRO A 407 15.58 -8.33 0.97
CA PRO A 407 14.62 -7.24 0.93
C PRO A 407 14.91 -6.31 -0.25
N LYS A 408 13.85 -5.75 -0.84
CA LYS A 408 13.93 -4.63 -1.79
C LYS A 408 14.25 -3.31 -1.07
N GLY A 409 14.00 -3.26 0.24
CA GLY A 409 14.39 -2.15 1.09
C GLY A 409 13.91 -2.34 2.52
N LEU A 410 14.39 -1.45 3.38
CA LEU A 410 14.22 -1.49 4.83
C LEU A 410 13.85 -0.10 5.32
N VAL A 411 13.02 -0.03 6.36
CA VAL A 411 12.67 1.22 7.06
C VAL A 411 12.98 1.07 8.53
N GLN A 412 13.86 1.92 9.06
CA GLN A 412 14.23 1.88 10.48
C GLN A 412 13.23 2.69 11.31
N LEU A 413 12.32 2.00 12.00
CA LEU A 413 11.22 2.66 12.70
C LEU A 413 11.70 3.50 13.89
N SER A 414 12.80 3.12 14.54
CA SER A 414 13.38 3.88 15.66
C SER A 414 13.76 5.33 15.33
N TYR A 415 13.80 5.71 14.06
CA TYR A 415 14.04 7.08 13.56
C TYR A 415 12.95 7.56 12.60
N SER A 416 11.84 6.84 12.52
CA SER A 416 10.72 7.17 11.64
C SER A 416 9.55 7.76 12.41
N PHE A 417 8.76 8.56 11.70
CA PHE A 417 7.51 9.12 12.16
C PHE A 417 6.39 8.69 11.20
N LEU A 418 5.25 8.27 11.74
CA LEU A 418 4.08 7.87 10.97
C LEU A 418 3.15 9.07 10.79
N TYR A 419 2.88 9.44 9.54
CA TYR A 419 1.94 10.49 9.19
C TYR A 419 0.73 9.87 8.49
N LEU A 420 -0.47 10.29 8.90
CA LEU A 420 -1.68 10.02 8.14
C LEU A 420 -1.68 10.86 6.86
N VAL A 421 -2.24 10.29 5.80
CA VAL A 421 -2.35 10.94 4.49
C VAL A 421 -3.82 11.01 4.14
N HIS A 422 -4.30 12.20 3.80
CA HIS A 422 -5.67 12.36 3.33
C HIS A 422 -5.81 11.82 1.91
N ASP A 423 -6.93 11.15 1.63
CA ASP A 423 -7.23 10.51 0.35
C ASP A 423 -7.02 11.45 -0.86
N SER A 424 -7.25 12.74 -0.67
CA SER A 424 -7.01 13.78 -1.69
C SER A 424 -5.59 13.80 -2.26
N LEU A 425 -4.56 13.49 -1.47
CA LEU A 425 -3.16 13.71 -1.87
C LEU A 425 -2.77 12.85 -3.08
N PHE A 426 -3.24 11.61 -3.08
CA PHE A 426 -3.00 10.63 -4.13
C PHE A 426 -4.26 10.25 -4.91
N GLU A 427 -5.40 10.87 -4.59
CA GLU A 427 -6.73 10.45 -5.08
C GLU A 427 -6.99 8.96 -4.81
N ARG A 428 -6.48 8.49 -3.67
CA ARG A 428 -6.47 7.08 -3.32
C ARG A 428 -6.72 6.91 -1.81
N PRO A 429 -7.70 6.08 -1.42
CA PRO A 429 -8.01 5.86 -0.01
C PRO A 429 -6.94 5.01 0.69
N ASN A 430 -6.97 4.98 2.01
CA ASN A 430 -6.18 4.07 2.85
C ASN A 430 -4.66 4.25 2.72
N CYS A 431 -4.24 5.47 2.37
CA CYS A 431 -2.84 5.84 2.27
C CYS A 431 -2.29 6.32 3.62
N PHE A 432 -1.05 5.97 3.91
CA PHE A 432 -0.29 6.50 5.04
C PHE A 432 1.19 6.56 4.67
N GLN A 433 1.99 7.29 5.44
CA GLN A 433 3.40 7.46 5.11
C GLN A 433 4.32 7.38 6.32
N LEU A 434 5.51 6.83 6.10
CA LEU A 434 6.58 6.79 7.08
C LEU A 434 7.68 7.76 6.65
N VAL A 435 8.07 8.65 7.56
CA VAL A 435 9.11 9.64 7.35
C VAL A 435 10.31 9.24 8.20
N GLU A 436 11.30 8.58 7.58
CA GLU A 436 12.54 8.18 8.23
C GLU A 436 13.53 9.35 8.26
N ARG A 437 13.96 9.76 9.46
CA ARG A 437 14.91 10.86 9.70
C ARG A 437 16.16 10.36 10.43
N THR A 438 16.76 9.30 9.91
CA THR A 438 17.95 8.67 10.50
C THR A 438 19.20 9.55 10.39
N LEU A 439 19.25 10.48 9.43
CA LEU A 439 20.30 11.50 9.31
C LEU A 439 19.69 12.91 9.48
N PRO A 440 20.36 13.85 10.17
CA PRO A 440 19.78 15.16 10.51
C PRO A 440 19.34 16.02 9.31
N CYS A 441 19.88 15.77 8.12
CA CYS A 441 19.67 16.59 6.92
C CYS A 441 18.94 15.84 5.81
N ILE A 442 18.60 14.56 6.01
CA ILE A 442 18.01 13.71 4.99
C ILE A 442 16.82 13.00 5.61
N SER A 443 15.64 13.23 5.01
CA SER A 443 14.43 12.48 5.35
C SER A 443 14.02 11.62 4.16
N THR A 444 13.83 10.32 4.39
CA THR A 444 13.29 9.40 3.38
C THR A 444 11.82 9.16 3.67
N VAL A 445 10.94 9.44 2.70
CA VAL A 445 9.50 9.24 2.84
C VAL A 445 9.05 7.97 2.09
N TYR A 446 8.34 7.10 2.79
CA TYR A 446 7.76 5.87 2.26
C TYR A 446 6.23 6.02 2.23
N TYR A 447 5.66 6.13 1.04
CA TYR A 447 4.21 6.15 0.84
C TYR A 447 3.67 4.74 0.69
N LEU A 448 2.71 4.40 1.55
CA LEU A 448 2.12 3.07 1.67
C LEU A 448 0.60 3.19 1.52
N CYS A 449 -0.01 2.18 0.92
CA CYS A 449 -1.46 2.06 0.78
C CYS A 449 -1.88 0.63 1.10
N ALA A 450 -2.89 0.49 1.94
CA ALA A 450 -3.55 -0.78 2.20
C ALA A 450 -4.74 -0.99 1.25
N PRO A 451 -5.15 -2.25 0.97
CA PRO A 451 -6.29 -2.53 0.10
C PRO A 451 -7.64 -2.12 0.72
N THR A 452 -7.75 -2.13 2.06
CA THR A 452 -8.96 -1.74 2.80
C THR A 452 -8.60 -0.85 3.98
N PHE A 453 -9.61 -0.14 4.50
CA PHE A 453 -9.48 0.71 5.69
C PHE A 453 -9.03 -0.10 6.91
N ASP A 454 -9.65 -1.26 7.17
CA ASP A 454 -9.34 -2.09 8.33
C ASP A 454 -7.88 -2.55 8.33
N ILE A 455 -7.37 -3.01 7.18
CA ILE A 455 -5.98 -3.42 7.04
C ILE A 455 -5.03 -2.22 7.23
N ALA A 456 -5.41 -1.03 6.75
CA ALA A 456 -4.64 0.19 6.99
C ALA A 456 -4.51 0.47 8.49
N GLN A 457 -5.63 0.41 9.22
CA GLN A 457 -5.67 0.65 10.66
C GLN A 457 -4.86 -0.38 11.44
N GLU A 458 -4.94 -1.67 11.09
CA GLU A 458 -4.12 -2.71 11.68
C GLU A 458 -2.62 -2.41 11.51
N TRP A 459 -2.17 -2.10 10.29
CA TRP A 459 -0.77 -1.75 10.04
C TRP A 459 -0.34 -0.49 10.80
N ILE A 460 -1.17 0.54 10.84
CA ILE A 460 -0.88 1.79 11.56
C ILE A 460 -0.73 1.50 13.06
N GLN A 461 -1.66 0.74 13.67
CA GLN A 461 -1.62 0.38 15.09
C GLN A 461 -0.39 -0.47 15.44
N GLU A 462 0.07 -1.31 14.51
CA GLU A 462 1.23 -2.17 14.73
C GLU A 462 2.57 -1.44 14.53
N ILE A 463 2.65 -0.50 13.56
CA ILE A 463 3.86 0.27 13.26
C ILE A 463 4.07 1.44 14.23
N ARG A 464 2.99 2.15 14.58
CA ARG A 464 3.03 3.41 15.35
C ARG A 464 3.84 3.30 16.66
N PRO A 465 3.64 2.27 17.52
CA PRO A 465 4.39 2.13 18.78
C PRO A 465 5.90 1.92 18.63
N LEU A 466 6.36 1.58 17.42
CA LEU A 466 7.78 1.30 17.13
C LEU A 466 8.51 2.53 16.54
N CYS A 467 7.81 3.65 16.33
CA CYS A 467 8.34 4.89 15.76
C CYS A 467 9.05 5.81 16.80
N ALA A 468 10.01 6.63 16.35
CA ALA A 468 10.79 7.57 17.17
C ALA A 468 9.92 8.62 17.89
N PRO A 469 10.41 9.23 18.98
CA PRO A 469 9.89 9.01 20.31
C PRO A 469 8.39 9.35 20.47
N GLN A 470 7.52 8.38 20.17
CA GLN A 470 6.48 8.01 21.16
C GLN A 470 7.09 7.30 22.38
N GLN A 471 8.41 7.04 22.33
CA GLN A 471 9.25 6.50 23.41
C GLN A 471 9.78 7.54 24.41
N GLN A 472 9.38 8.82 24.38
CA GLN A 472 9.47 9.63 25.59
C GLN A 472 8.38 9.17 26.57
N ARG A 473 8.64 8.03 27.23
CA ARG A 473 8.13 7.80 28.58
C ARG A 473 8.82 8.82 29.48
N GLY A 474 8.32 10.04 29.45
CA GLY A 474 8.62 11.03 30.47
C GLY A 474 8.32 10.40 31.83
N ARG A 475 9.24 10.57 32.78
CA ARG A 475 8.96 10.31 34.19
C ARG A 475 7.92 11.34 34.65
N GLY A 476 6.64 11.05 34.40
CA GLY A 476 5.48 11.87 34.76
C GLY A 476 4.23 11.38 34.01
N TYR A 477 3.35 10.66 34.71
CA TYR A 477 2.08 10.06 34.25
C TYR A 477 2.17 9.15 33.02
N SER A 478 2.51 7.87 33.24
CA SER A 478 2.90 6.87 32.23
C SER A 478 1.79 6.31 31.33
N ASP A 479 0.56 6.81 31.39
CA ASP A 479 -0.60 6.08 30.86
C ASP A 479 -1.56 6.94 29.99
N VAL A 480 -1.26 8.24 29.80
CA VAL A 480 -2.11 9.14 29.01
C VAL A 480 -1.61 9.22 27.56
N THR A 481 -2.54 9.19 26.61
CA THR A 481 -2.28 9.32 25.17
C THR A 481 -2.57 10.74 24.70
N GLU A 482 -1.59 11.39 24.09
CA GLU A 482 -1.74 12.72 23.50
C GLU A 482 -2.27 12.60 22.07
N VAL A 483 -3.39 13.25 21.77
CA VAL A 483 -3.99 13.30 20.44
C VAL A 483 -4.06 14.75 19.98
N ARG A 484 -3.57 15.02 18.78
CA ARG A 484 -3.52 16.35 18.20
C ARG A 484 -4.16 16.31 16.82
N THR A 485 -5.19 17.13 16.64
CA THR A 485 -5.98 17.20 15.42
C THR A 485 -6.02 18.62 14.91
N LEU A 486 -5.78 18.79 13.61
CA LEU A 486 -5.88 20.08 12.93
C LEU A 486 -6.99 20.00 11.88
N PHE A 487 -7.99 20.86 12.05
CA PHE A 487 -9.05 21.08 11.07
C PHE A 487 -8.66 22.29 10.22
N ILE A 488 -8.65 22.12 8.90
CA ILE A 488 -8.31 23.17 7.94
C ILE A 488 -9.41 23.20 6.89
N SER A 489 -10.12 24.33 6.78
CA SER A 489 -10.99 24.61 5.63
C SER A 489 -10.30 25.64 4.74
N LEU A 490 -9.93 25.25 3.52
CA LEU A 490 -9.45 26.20 2.52
C LEU A 490 -10.67 26.76 1.79
N VAL A 491 -11.00 28.03 2.05
CA VAL A 491 -12.23 28.65 1.56
C VAL A 491 -12.02 29.15 0.14
N ASP A 492 -11.22 30.22 -0.01
CA ASP A 492 -10.92 30.86 -1.29
C ASP A 492 -9.54 31.52 -1.29
N ALA A 493 -9.10 31.98 -2.46
CA ALA A 493 -7.96 32.88 -2.59
C ALA A 493 -8.37 34.19 -3.26
N HIS A 494 -7.61 35.24 -2.95
CA HIS A 494 -7.82 36.56 -3.53
C HIS A 494 -6.50 37.15 -4.04
N ARG A 495 -6.57 37.89 -5.16
CA ARG A 495 -5.45 38.58 -5.83
C ARG A 495 -4.29 37.66 -6.23
N LEU A 496 -4.59 36.44 -6.68
CA LEU A 496 -3.55 35.58 -7.27
C LEU A 496 -3.08 36.14 -8.62
N PRO A 497 -1.78 36.08 -8.95
CA PRO A 497 -1.26 36.53 -10.24
C PRO A 497 -1.67 35.59 -11.37
N VAL A 498 -2.82 35.87 -11.99
CA VAL A 498 -3.53 35.06 -13.01
C VAL A 498 -2.61 34.57 -14.14
N LYS A 499 -1.64 35.39 -14.55
CA LYS A 499 -0.69 35.04 -15.63
C LYS A 499 0.31 33.96 -15.22
N LEU A 500 0.68 33.92 -13.94
CA LEU A 500 1.66 32.98 -13.39
C LEU A 500 0.98 31.71 -12.87
N VAL A 501 -0.27 31.82 -12.42
CA VAL A 501 -1.04 30.73 -11.80
C VAL A 501 -2.40 30.56 -12.49
N PRO A 502 -2.44 30.12 -13.77
CA PRO A 502 -3.69 29.91 -14.50
C PRO A 502 -4.51 28.71 -13.98
N HIS A 503 -3.89 27.77 -13.27
CA HIS A 503 -4.51 26.54 -12.77
C HIS A 503 -4.09 26.27 -11.30
N PRO A 504 -4.52 27.11 -10.34
CA PRO A 504 -4.13 27.01 -8.94
C PRO A 504 -4.67 25.76 -8.26
N PHE A 505 -3.84 25.14 -7.42
CA PHE A 505 -4.24 24.21 -6.37
C PHE A 505 -3.26 24.34 -5.19
N CYS A 506 -3.67 23.89 -4.01
CA CYS A 506 -2.83 23.96 -2.82
C CYS A 506 -2.44 22.56 -2.33
N ILE A 507 -1.26 22.45 -1.72
CA ILE A 507 -0.82 21.28 -0.97
C ILE A 507 -0.54 21.69 0.46
N ILE A 508 -1.09 20.94 1.41
CA ILE A 508 -0.87 21.16 2.84
C ILE A 508 0.19 20.16 3.32
N SER A 509 1.14 20.68 4.10
CA SER A 509 2.27 19.92 4.63
C SER A 509 2.43 20.12 6.13
N LEU A 510 2.77 19.05 6.86
CA LEU A 510 3.15 19.09 8.28
C LEU A 510 4.66 18.96 8.38
N ASN A 511 5.38 19.93 8.97
CA ASN A 511 6.86 19.96 8.94
C ASN A 511 7.45 19.68 7.53
N LYS A 512 6.90 20.30 6.49
CA LYS A 512 7.26 20.09 5.06
C LYS A 512 6.94 18.70 4.47
N VAL A 513 6.31 17.82 5.25
CA VAL A 513 5.80 16.53 4.78
C VAL A 513 4.39 16.74 4.22
N LYS A 514 4.17 16.55 2.91
CA LYS A 514 2.86 16.74 2.27
C LYS A 514 1.85 15.70 2.77
N VAL A 515 0.62 16.12 3.09
CA VAL A 515 -0.41 15.24 3.68
C VAL A 515 -1.77 15.31 2.98
N CYS A 516 -2.13 16.43 2.38
CA CYS A 516 -3.37 16.58 1.60
C CYS A 516 -3.21 17.64 0.50
N ARG A 517 -4.10 17.62 -0.50
CA ARG A 517 -4.11 18.60 -1.60
C ARG A 517 -5.53 18.98 -1.95
N THR A 518 -5.69 20.14 -2.57
CA THR A 518 -7.00 20.60 -3.06
C THR A 518 -7.20 20.26 -4.53
N GLN A 519 -8.44 20.41 -5.02
CA GLN A 519 -8.70 20.36 -6.45
C GLN A 519 -8.09 21.55 -7.19
N VAL A 520 -7.82 21.34 -8.48
CA VAL A 520 -7.36 22.41 -9.38
C VAL A 520 -8.53 23.31 -9.74
N LYS A 521 -8.37 24.61 -9.52
CA LYS A 521 -9.37 25.64 -9.83
C LYS A 521 -8.85 26.58 -10.90
N CYS A 522 -9.64 27.60 -11.22
CA CYS A 522 -9.30 28.65 -12.18
C CYS A 522 -9.32 30.03 -11.49
N PRO A 523 -8.38 30.93 -11.83
CA PRO A 523 -8.35 32.32 -11.36
C PRO A 523 -9.46 33.18 -11.99
N PRO A 524 -9.70 34.44 -11.54
CA PRO A 524 -8.93 35.23 -10.56
C PRO A 524 -9.21 34.93 -9.08
N ASP A 525 -10.42 34.49 -8.74
CA ASP A 525 -10.87 34.24 -7.36
C ASP A 525 -11.26 32.76 -7.21
N PRO A 526 -10.27 31.84 -7.11
CA PRO A 526 -10.57 30.42 -6.96
C PRO A 526 -11.21 30.14 -5.61
N ILE A 527 -12.32 29.40 -5.63
CA ILE A 527 -13.06 28.95 -4.45
C ILE A 527 -12.90 27.43 -4.35
N TRP A 528 -12.40 26.96 -3.21
CA TRP A 528 -12.27 25.53 -2.92
C TRP A 528 -13.40 25.04 -2.05
N GLU A 529 -13.66 25.70 -0.90
CA GLU A 529 -14.58 25.21 0.13
C GLU A 529 -14.30 23.74 0.49
N GLU A 530 -13.02 23.41 0.63
CA GLU A 530 -12.56 22.05 0.91
C GLU A 530 -12.08 21.95 2.37
N ASP A 531 -12.64 20.97 3.08
CA ASP A 531 -12.32 20.67 4.48
C ASP A 531 -11.33 19.51 4.58
N PHE A 532 -10.31 19.67 5.41
CA PHE A 532 -9.31 18.65 5.72
C PHE A 532 -9.24 18.45 7.23
N VAL A 533 -9.32 17.19 7.66
CA VAL A 533 -9.11 16.79 9.06
C VAL A 533 -7.81 16.00 9.13
N LEU A 534 -6.82 16.58 9.80
CA LEU A 534 -5.51 15.96 10.03
C LEU A 534 -5.46 15.47 11.47
N GLU A 535 -5.85 14.21 11.68
CA GLU A 535 -5.86 13.54 12.98
C GLU A 535 -4.48 12.98 13.35
N ASP A 536 -4.27 12.71 14.64
CA ASP A 536 -3.08 12.03 15.18
C ASP A 536 -1.73 12.64 14.73
N ILE A 537 -1.64 13.97 14.73
CA ILE A 537 -0.44 14.69 14.26
C ILE A 537 0.79 14.32 15.13
N PRO A 538 1.91 13.84 14.56
CA PRO A 538 3.11 13.42 15.29
C PRO A 538 3.76 14.52 16.13
N HIS A 539 4.12 14.25 17.39
CA HIS A 539 4.58 15.23 18.41
C HIS A 539 5.65 16.23 17.91
N ASP A 540 6.53 15.81 16.99
CA ASP A 540 7.58 16.63 16.39
C ASP A 540 7.06 17.72 15.46
N VAL A 541 5.81 17.62 14.99
CA VAL A 541 5.15 18.64 14.17
C VAL A 541 4.91 19.89 14.99
N THR A 542 5.53 20.99 14.55
CA THR A 542 5.45 22.31 15.20
C THR A 542 4.74 23.35 14.33
N SER A 543 4.69 23.13 13.02
CA SER A 543 4.01 23.99 12.07
C SER A 543 3.41 23.18 10.92
N PHE A 544 2.43 23.79 10.26
CA PHE A 544 1.97 23.36 8.95
C PHE A 544 2.23 24.45 7.91
N THR A 545 2.25 24.04 6.65
CA THR A 545 2.50 24.92 5.50
C THR A 545 1.45 24.63 4.44
N ILE A 546 0.82 25.67 3.91
CA ILE A 546 -0.03 25.61 2.72
C ILE A 546 0.77 26.19 1.56
N THR A 547 1.04 25.36 0.56
CA THR A 547 1.85 25.74 -0.60
C THR A 547 0.94 25.81 -1.84
N LEU A 548 0.94 26.95 -2.51
CA LEU A 548 0.26 27.19 -3.78
C LEU A 548 1.09 26.62 -4.93
N PHE A 549 0.45 25.80 -5.74
CA PHE A 549 0.99 25.23 -6.97
C PHE A 549 0.18 25.65 -8.17
N ASN A 550 0.82 25.64 -9.34
CA ASN A 550 0.16 25.76 -10.63
C ASN A 550 0.26 24.45 -11.41
N LYS A 551 -0.88 23.93 -11.89
CA LYS A 551 -0.91 22.70 -12.68
C LYS A 551 -0.41 22.94 -14.11
N GLY A 552 0.62 22.20 -14.50
CA GLY A 552 1.15 22.24 -15.86
C GLY A 552 0.30 21.42 -16.83
N LYS A 553 -0.01 21.96 -18.02
CA LYS A 553 -0.76 21.20 -19.05
C LYS A 553 0.07 20.09 -19.70
N ARG A 554 1.38 20.32 -19.84
CA ARG A 554 2.38 19.40 -20.43
C ARG A 554 3.74 19.48 -19.73
N SER A 555 3.80 20.25 -18.65
CA SER A 555 4.98 20.52 -17.84
C SER A 555 4.73 20.01 -16.43
N LYS A 556 5.79 19.80 -15.65
CA LYS A 556 5.64 19.50 -14.23
C LYS A 556 4.91 20.63 -13.51
N ASP A 557 4.20 20.27 -12.45
CA ASP A 557 3.57 21.26 -11.57
C ASP A 557 4.65 22.12 -10.92
N THR A 558 4.37 23.42 -10.84
CA THR A 558 5.31 24.41 -10.35
C THR A 558 4.85 24.96 -9.02
N GLU A 559 5.72 24.90 -8.02
CA GLU A 559 5.55 25.58 -6.73
C GLU A 559 5.69 27.08 -6.91
N ILE A 560 4.76 27.86 -6.35
CA ILE A 560 4.67 29.30 -6.58
C ILE A 560 4.98 30.09 -5.31
N ALA A 561 4.18 29.85 -4.26
CA ALA A 561 4.26 30.57 -3.00
C ALA A 561 3.73 29.69 -1.87
N GLU A 562 4.05 30.02 -0.63
CA GLU A 562 3.59 29.28 0.54
C GLU A 562 3.22 30.20 1.70
N VAL A 563 2.45 29.68 2.64
CA VAL A 563 2.24 30.27 3.96
C VAL A 563 2.46 29.20 5.02
N SER A 564 3.15 29.56 6.11
CA SER A 564 3.41 28.65 7.23
C SER A 564 2.86 29.21 8.53
N VAL A 565 2.19 28.34 9.29
CA VAL A 565 1.53 28.68 10.55
C VAL A 565 2.09 27.75 11.63
N GLU A 566 2.56 28.35 12.72
CA GLU A 566 3.05 27.60 13.88
C GLU A 566 1.87 27.13 14.75
N LEU A 567 1.82 25.84 15.10
CA LEU A 567 0.72 25.26 15.87
C LEU A 567 0.61 25.89 17.27
N LYS A 568 1.73 26.29 17.88
CA LYS A 568 1.77 26.97 19.19
C LYS A 568 1.07 28.33 19.22
N LYS A 569 0.78 28.93 18.06
CA LYS A 569 0.05 30.21 17.95
C LYS A 569 -1.47 30.02 17.92
N LEU A 570 -1.94 28.78 17.77
CA LEU A 570 -3.36 28.45 17.72
C LEU A 570 -3.86 28.14 19.14
N ASN A 571 -5.00 28.71 19.51
CA ASN A 571 -5.65 28.41 20.77
C ASN A 571 -6.35 27.05 20.69
N ASN A 572 -6.26 26.27 21.78
CA ASN A 572 -6.81 24.92 21.80
C ASN A 572 -8.35 24.94 21.72
N GLY A 573 -8.90 24.24 20.74
CA GLY A 573 -10.35 24.07 20.52
C GLY A 573 -11.07 25.26 19.90
N GLU A 574 -10.42 26.42 19.79
CA GLU A 574 -11.00 27.61 19.17
C GLU A 574 -10.93 27.53 17.65
N GLU A 575 -12.02 27.96 17.00
CA GLU A 575 -12.12 28.06 15.54
C GLU A 575 -12.07 29.54 15.14
N PHE A 576 -11.26 29.85 14.13
CA PHE A 576 -11.23 31.18 13.52
C PHE A 576 -10.98 31.09 12.02
N GLU A 577 -11.38 32.14 11.29
CA GLU A 577 -11.21 32.29 9.85
C GLU A 577 -10.49 33.60 9.57
N ASP A 578 -9.39 33.56 8.80
CA ASP A 578 -8.59 34.75 8.50
C ASP A 578 -7.90 34.66 7.11
N TRP A 579 -7.37 35.79 6.65
CA TRP A 579 -6.58 35.93 5.42
C TRP A 579 -5.09 35.73 5.69
N PHE A 580 -4.51 34.75 5.02
CA PHE A 580 -3.10 34.36 5.11
C PHE A 580 -2.36 34.79 3.84
N HIS A 581 -1.49 35.79 3.96
CA HIS A 581 -0.68 36.30 2.83
C HIS A 581 0.36 35.26 2.38
N LEU A 582 0.46 35.07 1.06
CA LEU A 582 1.39 34.14 0.43
C LEU A 582 2.79 34.73 0.31
N ILE A 583 3.81 33.92 0.56
CA ILE A 583 5.23 34.28 0.45
C ILE A 583 5.89 33.36 -0.58
N GLY A 584 6.49 33.94 -1.64
CA GLY A 584 7.13 33.18 -2.73
C GLY A 584 8.44 33.82 -3.20
N LEU A 585 9.25 33.06 -3.93
CA LEU A 585 10.55 33.51 -4.47
C LEU A 585 10.33 34.52 -5.62
N ASN A 586 10.74 35.78 -5.39
CA ASN A 586 10.76 36.91 -6.34
C ASN A 586 9.50 37.06 -7.24
N PRO A 587 8.48 37.85 -6.81
CA PRO A 587 7.40 38.22 -7.72
C PRO A 587 7.96 39.06 -8.88
N PRO A 588 7.59 38.77 -10.14
CA PRO A 588 7.97 39.61 -11.25
C PRO A 588 7.26 40.96 -11.12
N ILE A 589 8.02 42.00 -10.73
CA ILE A 589 7.68 43.44 -10.88
C ILE A 589 6.34 43.83 -10.20
N ARG A 590 6.44 44.40 -8.98
CA ARG A 590 5.38 45.18 -8.27
C ARG A 590 4.05 44.48 -7.94
N GLU A 591 3.87 43.18 -8.16
CA GLU A 591 2.68 42.43 -7.76
C GLU A 591 2.93 41.59 -6.48
N ASP A 592 1.93 41.50 -5.60
CA ASP A 592 1.88 40.62 -4.42
C ASP A 592 1.39 39.22 -4.83
N TRP A 593 1.74 38.17 -4.09
CA TRP A 593 1.32 36.78 -4.40
C TRP A 593 -0.15 36.50 -4.08
N GLY A 594 -0.83 37.44 -3.40
CA GLY A 594 -2.20 37.31 -2.95
C GLY A 594 -2.31 36.66 -1.57
N ALA A 595 -3.52 36.28 -1.19
CA ALA A 595 -3.79 35.67 0.11
C ALA A 595 -4.79 34.51 -0.01
N LEU A 596 -4.71 33.58 0.94
CA LEU A 596 -5.65 32.48 1.11
C LEU A 596 -6.54 32.76 2.32
N ARG A 597 -7.85 32.58 2.19
CA ARG A 597 -8.75 32.57 3.34
C ARG A 597 -8.86 31.17 3.88
N VAL A 598 -8.45 30.99 5.14
CA VAL A 598 -8.37 29.68 5.77
C VAL A 598 -9.11 29.71 7.09
N ARG A 599 -9.99 28.74 7.30
CA ARG A 599 -10.59 28.46 8.60
C ARG A 599 -9.77 27.38 9.31
N LEU A 600 -9.39 27.63 10.55
CA LEU A 600 -8.52 26.76 11.33
C LEU A 600 -9.16 26.48 12.68
N ARG A 601 -9.04 25.21 13.12
CA ARG A 601 -9.29 24.79 14.49
C ARG A 601 -8.25 23.75 14.87
N TYR A 602 -7.53 23.99 15.96
CA TYR A 602 -6.51 23.07 16.47
C TYR A 602 -6.95 22.50 17.81
N VAL A 603 -6.97 21.17 17.92
CA VAL A 603 -7.38 20.45 19.12
C VAL A 603 -6.21 19.59 19.60
N HIS A 604 -5.83 19.77 20.85
CA HIS A 604 -4.85 19.00 21.57
C HIS A 604 -5.53 18.42 22.81
N GLU A 605 -5.78 17.11 22.79
CA GLU A 605 -6.48 16.35 23.82
C GLU A 605 -5.55 15.34 24.48
N LEU A 606 -5.82 15.10 25.76
CA LEU A 606 -5.19 14.07 26.55
C LEU A 606 -6.22 12.98 26.83
N ILE A 607 -6.02 11.80 26.25
CA ILE A 607 -6.89 10.63 26.40
C ILE A 607 -6.33 9.76 27.52
N MET A 608 -7.14 9.52 28.55
CA MET A 608 -6.76 8.65 29.67
C MET A 608 -6.76 7.17 29.24
N PRO A 609 -6.16 6.26 30.01
CA PRO A 609 -6.35 4.84 29.81
C PRO A 609 -7.82 4.43 29.78
N LEU A 610 -8.15 3.39 29.01
CA LEU A 610 -9.52 2.90 28.87
C LEU A 610 -10.20 2.61 30.23
N TYR A 611 -9.46 2.16 31.24
CA TYR A 611 -10.02 1.81 32.55
C TYR A 611 -10.61 3.01 33.30
N GLU A 612 -10.12 4.23 33.05
CA GLU A 612 -10.66 5.46 33.64
C GLU A 612 -12.06 5.79 33.08
N TYR A 613 -12.38 5.33 31.88
CA TYR A 613 -13.68 5.55 31.25
C TYR A 613 -14.70 4.44 31.55
N ASN A 614 -14.33 3.37 32.27
CA ASN A 614 -15.22 2.24 32.51
C ASN A 614 -16.51 2.65 33.23
N ALA A 615 -16.42 3.49 34.27
CA ALA A 615 -17.61 3.96 34.99
C ALA A 615 -18.57 4.77 34.10
N LEU A 616 -18.02 5.63 33.23
CA LEU A 616 -18.82 6.38 32.26
C LEU A 616 -19.44 5.45 31.21
N LYS A 617 -18.68 4.46 30.74
CA LYS A 617 -19.15 3.46 29.79
C LYS A 617 -20.33 2.67 30.37
N GLU A 618 -20.21 2.17 31.59
CA GLU A 618 -21.27 1.45 32.30
C GLU A 618 -22.53 2.32 32.45
N LEU A 619 -22.38 3.59 32.81
CA LEU A 619 -23.50 4.54 32.94
C LEU A 619 -24.23 4.78 31.60
N ILE A 620 -23.48 4.98 30.51
CA ILE A 620 -24.07 5.21 29.17
C ILE A 620 -24.73 3.95 28.62
N MET A 621 -24.19 2.77 28.95
CA MET A 621 -24.64 1.49 28.42
C MET A 621 -25.71 0.78 29.26
N ASN A 622 -26.26 1.46 30.27
CA ASN A 622 -27.35 0.93 31.08
C ASN A 622 -28.61 0.71 30.22
N ASP A 623 -29.33 -0.38 30.47
CA ASP A 623 -30.47 -0.83 29.67
C ASP A 623 -31.69 0.12 29.77
N ASP A 624 -31.78 0.94 30.82
CA ASP A 624 -32.83 1.95 31.00
C ASP A 624 -32.66 3.20 30.10
N LEU A 625 -31.47 3.39 29.52
CA LEU A 625 -31.08 4.56 28.73
C LEU A 625 -31.33 5.89 29.45
N GLU A 626 -31.30 5.93 30.79
CA GLU A 626 -31.60 7.14 31.57
C GLU A 626 -30.55 8.22 31.28
N ALA A 627 -29.27 7.87 31.33
CA ALA A 627 -28.17 8.79 31.00
C ALA A 627 -28.31 9.37 29.58
N ILE A 628 -28.69 8.53 28.60
CA ILE A 628 -28.92 8.97 27.22
C ILE A 628 -30.17 9.87 27.14
N SER A 629 -31.22 9.62 27.92
CA SER A 629 -32.40 10.50 27.99
C SER A 629 -32.02 11.89 28.49
N VAL A 630 -31.22 11.97 29.56
CA VAL A 630 -30.76 13.25 30.11
C VAL A 630 -29.90 13.98 29.07
N LEU A 631 -28.96 13.28 28.42
CA LEU A 631 -28.14 13.88 27.36
C LEU A 631 -28.97 14.37 26.16
N GLU A 632 -30.03 13.66 25.77
CA GLU A 632 -30.94 14.08 24.71
C GLU A 632 -31.62 15.43 25.03
N ASP A 633 -32.00 15.63 26.29
CA ASP A 633 -32.67 16.84 26.77
C ASP A 633 -31.73 18.06 26.81
N PHE A 634 -30.43 17.87 27.06
CA PHE A 634 -29.45 18.96 27.09
C PHE A 634 -28.78 19.23 25.74
N CYS A 635 -28.49 18.20 24.94
CA CYS A 635 -27.67 18.30 23.72
C CYS A 635 -28.49 18.58 22.46
N HIS A 636 -29.50 19.46 22.52
CA HIS A 636 -30.37 19.72 21.38
C HIS A 636 -29.63 20.32 20.17
N ARG A 637 -28.59 21.13 20.39
CA ARG A 637 -27.76 21.74 19.33
C ARG A 637 -26.69 20.78 18.79
N ASP A 638 -26.24 19.84 19.63
CA ASP A 638 -25.14 18.91 19.35
C ASP A 638 -25.61 17.45 19.20
N ARG A 639 -26.87 17.23 18.78
CA ARG A 639 -27.44 15.88 18.59
C ARG A 639 -26.66 15.04 17.58
N GLY A 640 -26.13 15.67 16.53
CA GLY A 640 -25.31 15.00 15.51
C GLY A 640 -24.04 14.40 16.11
N PRO A 641 -23.16 15.22 16.73
CA PRO A 641 -21.99 14.74 17.46
C PRO A 641 -22.31 13.70 18.53
N LEU A 642 -23.34 13.94 19.36
CA LEU A 642 -23.77 13.00 20.39
C LEU A 642 -24.17 11.64 19.80
N GLY A 643 -25.01 11.65 18.75
CA GLY A 643 -25.46 10.44 18.07
C GLY A 643 -24.29 9.63 17.49
N ASN A 644 -23.30 10.31 16.92
CA ASN A 644 -22.13 9.65 16.34
C ASN A 644 -21.28 8.99 17.43
N SER A 645 -21.01 9.72 18.53
CA SER A 645 -20.28 9.20 19.68
C SER A 645 -20.98 7.98 20.30
N LEU A 646 -22.30 8.04 20.49
CA LEU A 646 -23.09 6.91 21.00
C LEU A 646 -23.02 5.71 20.06
N LEU A 647 -23.23 5.90 18.75
CA LEU A 647 -23.13 4.80 17.78
C LEU A 647 -21.75 4.16 17.77
N ARG A 648 -20.66 4.95 17.86
CA ARG A 648 -19.29 4.42 17.91
C ARG A 648 -19.05 3.57 19.15
N VAL A 649 -19.47 4.04 20.32
CA VAL A 649 -19.35 3.29 21.59
C VAL A 649 -20.16 2.00 21.54
N PHE A 650 -21.44 2.07 21.18
CA PHE A 650 -22.30 0.89 21.13
C PHE A 650 -21.88 -0.10 20.03
N ARG A 651 -21.34 0.37 18.90
CA ARG A 651 -20.79 -0.48 17.84
C ARG A 651 -19.55 -1.23 18.29
N TYR A 652 -18.64 -0.58 19.02
CA TYR A 652 -17.47 -1.24 19.60
C TYR A 652 -17.89 -2.43 20.49
N GLU A 653 -18.97 -2.25 21.23
CA GLU A 653 -19.56 -3.25 22.13
C GLU A 653 -20.58 -4.18 21.44
N LYS A 654 -20.77 -4.05 20.12
CA LYS A 654 -21.71 -4.85 19.29
C LYS A 654 -23.17 -4.79 19.75
N LYS A 655 -23.58 -3.64 20.30
CA LYS A 655 -24.93 -3.35 20.85
C LYS A 655 -25.67 -2.24 20.11
N GLU A 656 -25.21 -1.80 18.94
CA GLU A 656 -25.82 -0.72 18.17
C GLU A 656 -27.29 -1.00 17.77
N THR A 657 -27.61 -2.25 17.41
CA THR A 657 -28.98 -2.67 17.09
C THR A 657 -29.89 -2.60 18.32
N SER A 658 -29.35 -2.94 19.50
CA SER A 658 -30.08 -2.86 20.77
C SER A 658 -30.38 -1.42 21.16
N LEU A 659 -29.41 -0.52 21.00
CA LEU A 659 -29.60 0.92 21.22
C LEU A 659 -30.69 1.47 20.31
N LEU A 660 -30.59 1.23 18.99
CA LEU A 660 -31.57 1.73 18.01
C LEU A 660 -32.96 1.19 18.30
N LYS A 661 -33.09 -0.10 18.58
CA LYS A 661 -34.36 -0.72 18.96
C LYS A 661 -34.97 -0.04 20.20
N ALA A 662 -34.19 0.12 21.27
CA ALA A 662 -34.68 0.70 22.52
C ALA A 662 -35.06 2.19 22.38
N MET A 663 -34.28 2.97 21.61
CA MET A 663 -34.61 4.36 21.29
C MET A 663 -35.90 4.47 20.46
N ILE A 664 -36.07 3.61 19.46
CA ILE A 664 -37.29 3.51 18.64
C ILE A 664 -38.51 3.17 19.51
N GLU A 665 -38.40 2.14 20.36
CA GLU A 665 -39.50 1.72 21.25
C GLU A 665 -39.85 2.83 22.25
N ARG A 666 -38.86 3.57 22.75
CA ARG A 666 -39.07 4.70 23.65
C ARG A 666 -39.79 5.86 22.98
N GLU A 667 -39.37 6.25 21.77
CA GLU A 667 -40.01 7.33 21.01
C GLU A 667 -41.44 6.95 20.62
N ILE A 668 -41.65 5.72 20.12
CA ILE A 668 -42.97 5.18 19.86
C ILE A 668 -43.82 5.24 21.13
N LYS A 669 -43.32 4.80 22.29
CA LYS A 669 -44.07 4.81 23.56
C LYS A 669 -44.46 6.23 24.02
N ARG A 670 -43.64 7.25 23.74
CA ARG A 670 -43.93 8.67 24.08
C ARG A 670 -44.93 9.34 23.12
N GLU A 671 -44.95 8.95 21.86
CA GLU A 671 -45.77 9.61 20.81
C GLU A 671 -47.28 9.40 20.98
N THR A 672 -48.11 10.44 20.91
CA THR A 672 -49.57 10.28 21.05
C THR A 672 -50.29 10.15 19.72
N GLU A 673 -49.75 10.76 18.66
CA GLU A 673 -50.38 10.80 17.35
C GLU A 673 -49.53 10.06 16.28
N THR A 674 -50.18 9.24 15.46
CA THR A 674 -49.50 8.53 14.37
C THR A 674 -48.96 9.47 13.30
N SER A 675 -49.58 10.65 13.16
CA SER A 675 -49.19 11.64 12.15
C SER A 675 -47.85 12.30 12.48
N THR A 676 -47.49 12.49 13.75
CA THR A 676 -46.27 13.17 14.19
C THR A 676 -45.07 12.23 14.34
N LEU A 677 -45.31 10.93 14.39
CA LEU A 677 -44.32 9.89 14.62
C LEU A 677 -43.11 10.01 13.66
N PHE A 678 -41.90 10.18 14.24
CA PHE A 678 -40.61 10.34 13.56
C PHE A 678 -40.54 11.48 12.51
N ARG A 679 -41.46 12.45 12.55
CA ARG A 679 -41.42 13.66 11.71
C ARG A 679 -40.47 14.73 12.24
N MET A 680 -40.30 14.80 13.56
CA MET A 680 -39.39 15.76 14.19
C MET A 680 -37.95 15.25 14.17
N ASN A 681 -36.98 16.17 14.22
CA ASN A 681 -35.57 15.82 14.39
C ASN A 681 -35.30 15.48 15.87
N SER A 682 -35.45 14.20 16.20
CA SER A 682 -35.10 13.61 17.50
C SER A 682 -33.70 13.00 17.52
N LEU A 683 -33.20 12.61 18.70
CA LEU A 683 -31.96 11.84 18.78
C LEU A 683 -32.12 10.46 18.10
N THR A 684 -33.27 9.80 18.23
CA THR A 684 -33.55 8.53 17.56
C THR A 684 -33.46 8.65 16.04
N THR A 685 -34.08 9.66 15.46
CA THR A 685 -34.02 9.88 14.00
C THR A 685 -32.59 10.18 13.54
N THR A 686 -31.85 10.96 14.32
CA THR A 686 -30.43 11.26 14.06
C THR A 686 -29.57 9.99 14.09
N LEU A 687 -29.76 9.13 15.10
CA LEU A 687 -29.08 7.84 15.22
C LEU A 687 -29.40 6.93 14.04
N MET A 688 -30.66 6.84 13.62
CA MET A 688 -31.07 6.07 12.44
C MET A 688 -30.42 6.60 11.16
N ASP A 689 -30.41 7.92 10.96
CA ASP A 689 -29.84 8.56 9.76
C ASP A 689 -28.34 8.27 9.65
N GLN A 690 -27.60 8.43 10.74
CA GLN A 690 -26.17 8.14 10.79
C GLN A 690 -25.86 6.65 10.64
N TYR A 691 -26.66 5.79 11.28
CA TYR A 691 -26.53 4.35 11.16
C TYR A 691 -26.71 3.91 9.70
N MET A 692 -27.84 4.26 9.07
CA MET A 692 -28.12 3.92 7.67
C MET A 692 -27.06 4.46 6.72
N ARG A 693 -26.59 5.70 6.93
CA ARG A 693 -25.49 6.28 6.13
C ARG A 693 -24.21 5.44 6.21
N SER A 694 -23.89 4.91 7.39
CA SER A 694 -22.67 4.11 7.60
C SER A 694 -22.78 2.66 7.13
N THR A 695 -23.98 2.07 7.08
CA THR A 695 -24.17 0.63 6.81
C THR A 695 -24.75 0.32 5.43
N CYS A 696 -25.42 1.27 4.77
CA CYS A 696 -26.19 1.02 3.55
C CYS A 696 -25.46 1.36 2.25
N ASN A 697 -24.13 1.58 2.28
CA ASN A 697 -23.40 2.00 1.08
C ASN A 697 -23.54 0.98 -0.09
N ASP A 698 -23.39 -0.32 0.19
CA ASP A 698 -23.54 -1.37 -0.81
C ASP A 698 -24.97 -1.46 -1.38
N PHE A 699 -25.97 -1.28 -0.52
CA PHE A 699 -27.37 -1.19 -0.92
C PHE A 699 -27.60 -0.01 -1.87
N LEU A 700 -27.13 1.18 -1.49
CA LEU A 700 -27.29 2.40 -2.30
C LEU A 700 -26.55 2.31 -3.64
N LYS A 701 -25.33 1.77 -3.66
CA LYS A 701 -24.58 1.55 -4.90
C LYS A 701 -25.35 0.64 -5.84
N LYS A 702 -25.77 -0.53 -5.36
CA LYS A 702 -26.52 -1.49 -6.19
C LYS A 702 -27.89 -0.95 -6.64
N ALA A 703 -28.54 -0.13 -5.82
CA ALA A 703 -29.86 0.41 -6.12
C ALA A 703 -29.83 1.62 -7.05
N LEU A 704 -28.81 2.48 -6.96
CA LEU A 704 -28.86 3.84 -7.53
C LEU A 704 -27.67 4.20 -8.42
N GLN A 705 -26.51 3.56 -8.29
CA GLN A 705 -25.26 4.05 -8.92
C GLN A 705 -25.39 4.13 -10.44
N ASP A 706 -25.87 3.07 -11.10
CA ASP A 706 -26.00 3.03 -12.56
C ASP A 706 -27.04 4.04 -13.07
N SER A 707 -28.13 4.24 -12.32
CA SER A 707 -29.18 5.18 -12.70
C SER A 707 -28.74 6.64 -12.50
N ILE A 708 -28.02 6.94 -11.41
CA ILE A 708 -27.45 8.27 -11.18
C ILE A 708 -26.37 8.58 -12.21
N GLN A 709 -25.50 7.62 -12.53
CA GLN A 709 -24.46 7.80 -13.55
C GLN A 709 -25.08 8.13 -14.92
N ARG A 710 -26.16 7.45 -15.30
CA ARG A 710 -26.92 7.81 -16.53
C ARG A 710 -27.51 9.21 -16.49
N VAL A 711 -28.02 9.64 -15.33
CA VAL A 711 -28.53 11.01 -15.14
C VAL A 711 -27.40 12.06 -15.28
N MET A 712 -26.17 11.70 -14.88
CA MET A 712 -24.99 12.57 -15.03
C MET A 712 -24.54 12.68 -16.49
N GLU A 713 -24.72 11.64 -17.28
CA GLU A 713 -24.28 11.57 -18.68
C GLU A 713 -25.30 12.16 -19.67
N THR A 714 -26.60 12.14 -19.34
CA THR A 714 -27.64 12.71 -20.19
C THR A 714 -27.60 14.25 -20.21
N ARG A 715 -27.77 14.80 -21.41
CA ARG A 715 -27.95 16.25 -21.62
C ARG A 715 -29.42 16.64 -21.76
N GLN A 716 -30.33 15.68 -21.79
CA GLN A 716 -31.75 15.93 -21.95
C GLN A 716 -32.36 16.40 -20.62
N SER A 717 -33.16 17.46 -20.68
CA SER A 717 -33.84 18.01 -19.51
C SER A 717 -35.00 17.11 -19.07
N CYS A 718 -35.27 17.10 -17.76
CA CYS A 718 -36.51 16.55 -17.20
C CYS A 718 -37.46 17.66 -16.72
N GLU A 719 -37.20 18.93 -17.03
CA GLU A 719 -38.04 20.03 -16.56
C GLU A 719 -39.45 19.94 -17.13
N LEU A 720 -40.44 20.08 -16.25
CA LEU A 720 -41.86 20.00 -16.58
C LEU A 720 -42.62 21.25 -16.15
N ASN A 721 -42.01 22.13 -15.35
CA ASN A 721 -42.63 23.38 -14.93
C ASN A 721 -42.70 24.35 -16.13
N PRO A 722 -43.91 24.78 -16.56
CA PRO A 722 -44.09 25.68 -17.69
C PRO A 722 -43.33 27.01 -17.56
N SER A 723 -43.09 27.49 -16.33
CA SER A 723 -42.35 28.73 -16.08
C SER A 723 -40.83 28.61 -16.23
N ARG A 724 -40.30 27.39 -16.33
CA ARG A 724 -38.86 27.09 -16.45
C ARG A 724 -38.51 26.39 -17.77
N LEU A 725 -39.49 26.20 -18.64
CA LEU A 725 -39.31 25.60 -19.95
C LEU A 725 -39.02 26.69 -20.99
N ASP A 726 -38.06 26.42 -21.86
CA ASP A 726 -37.78 27.27 -23.03
C ASP A 726 -38.91 27.16 -24.07
N SER A 727 -39.55 25.98 -24.17
CA SER A 727 -40.66 25.72 -25.09
C SER A 727 -41.63 24.68 -24.53
N LEU A 728 -42.94 24.95 -24.62
CA LEU A 728 -44.00 24.02 -24.21
C LEU A 728 -44.04 22.73 -25.05
N ASN A 729 -43.47 22.74 -26.25
CA ASN A 729 -43.40 21.56 -27.12
C ASN A 729 -42.39 20.50 -26.61
N GLU A 730 -41.50 20.86 -25.70
CA GLU A 730 -40.50 19.96 -25.11
C GLU A 730 -41.04 19.22 -23.88
N ALA A 731 -42.14 19.69 -23.29
CA ALA A 731 -42.70 19.13 -22.05
C ALA A 731 -43.03 17.63 -22.19
N CYS A 732 -43.59 17.21 -23.33
CA CYS A 732 -43.89 15.79 -23.58
C CYS A 732 -42.62 14.94 -23.63
N ALA A 733 -41.59 15.39 -24.35
CA ALA A 733 -40.32 14.67 -24.46
C ALA A 733 -39.57 14.60 -23.11
N ASN A 734 -39.62 15.68 -22.33
CA ASN A 734 -39.05 15.71 -20.98
C ASN A 734 -39.81 14.79 -20.02
N ALA A 735 -41.14 14.68 -20.16
CA ALA A 735 -41.97 13.77 -19.36
C ALA A 735 -41.65 12.31 -19.69
N GLU A 736 -41.55 11.94 -20.97
CA GLU A 736 -41.13 10.60 -21.38
C GLU A 736 -39.72 10.25 -20.86
N HIS A 737 -38.79 11.20 -20.92
CA HIS A 737 -37.44 11.01 -20.39
C HIS A 737 -37.44 10.81 -18.87
N LEU A 738 -38.16 11.66 -18.12
CA LEU A 738 -38.30 11.54 -16.67
C LEU A 738 -38.93 10.20 -16.29
N LEU A 739 -40.00 9.78 -16.96
CA LEU A 739 -40.66 8.50 -16.72
C LEU A 739 -39.74 7.30 -16.97
N THR A 740 -38.91 7.38 -18.02
CA THR A 740 -37.89 6.35 -18.30
C THR A 740 -36.89 6.23 -17.16
N LEU A 741 -36.31 7.36 -16.74
CA LEU A 741 -35.37 7.40 -15.60
C LEU A 741 -36.02 6.94 -14.29
N LEU A 742 -37.31 7.20 -14.11
CA LEU A 742 -38.06 6.76 -12.93
C LEU A 742 -38.30 5.24 -12.90
N ASP A 743 -38.68 4.63 -14.03
CA ASP A 743 -38.80 3.17 -14.13
C ASP A 743 -37.43 2.51 -13.85
N ASP A 744 -36.35 3.06 -14.41
CA ASP A 744 -34.97 2.63 -14.16
C ASP A 744 -34.56 2.66 -12.67
N VAL A 745 -34.81 3.79 -12.00
CA VAL A 745 -34.47 3.96 -10.57
C VAL A 745 -35.30 3.02 -9.71
N VAL A 746 -36.60 2.89 -9.98
CA VAL A 746 -37.50 2.01 -9.22
C VAL A 746 -37.12 0.54 -9.42
N ASP A 747 -36.80 0.13 -10.64
CA ASP A 747 -36.34 -1.22 -10.91
C ASP A 747 -35.01 -1.50 -10.20
N GLY A 748 -34.05 -0.57 -10.24
CA GLY A 748 -32.80 -0.68 -9.50
C GLY A 748 -33.02 -0.90 -7.99
N ILE A 749 -33.87 -0.08 -7.36
CA ILE A 749 -34.19 -0.19 -5.93
C ILE A 749 -34.87 -1.54 -5.60
N PHE A 750 -35.87 -1.95 -6.38
CA PHE A 750 -36.65 -3.15 -6.08
C PHE A 750 -35.89 -4.45 -6.36
N HIS A 751 -34.87 -4.45 -7.22
CA HIS A 751 -33.97 -5.60 -7.40
C HIS A 751 -32.83 -5.64 -6.35
N ALA A 752 -32.61 -4.54 -5.62
CA ALA A 752 -31.56 -4.43 -4.61
C ALA A 752 -31.95 -4.89 -3.20
N VAL A 753 -33.13 -5.51 -3.02
CA VAL A 753 -33.62 -6.02 -1.72
C VAL A 753 -32.54 -6.82 -0.99
N GLU A 754 -31.90 -7.76 -1.68
CA GLU A 754 -30.88 -8.64 -1.10
C GLU A 754 -29.63 -7.90 -0.59
N ALA A 755 -29.31 -6.73 -1.15
CA ALA A 755 -28.20 -5.90 -0.70
C ALA A 755 -28.55 -5.07 0.55
N CYS A 756 -29.81 -4.97 0.96
CA CYS A 756 -30.21 -4.27 2.17
C CYS A 756 -29.66 -5.01 3.42
N PRO A 757 -28.88 -4.33 4.29
CA PRO A 757 -28.22 -4.98 5.44
C PRO A 757 -29.21 -5.70 6.36
N ARG A 758 -28.91 -6.97 6.70
CA ARG A 758 -29.75 -7.78 7.61
C ARG A 758 -30.06 -7.10 8.94
N PRO A 759 -29.10 -6.42 9.62
CA PRO A 759 -29.40 -5.71 10.85
C PRO A 759 -30.39 -4.55 10.66
N LEU A 760 -30.34 -3.84 9.53
CA LEU A 760 -31.33 -2.80 9.21
C LEU A 760 -32.71 -3.40 8.99
N ARG A 761 -32.81 -4.52 8.25
CA ARG A 761 -34.09 -5.23 8.09
C ARG A 761 -34.68 -5.64 9.43
N PHE A 762 -33.85 -6.17 10.32
CA PHE A 762 -34.27 -6.49 11.69
C PHE A 762 -34.79 -5.27 12.47
N ILE A 763 -34.14 -4.11 12.33
CA ILE A 763 -34.60 -2.86 12.95
C ILE A 763 -35.96 -2.43 12.35
N CYS A 764 -36.13 -2.51 11.03
CA CYS A 764 -37.41 -2.25 10.36
C CYS A 764 -38.53 -3.19 10.85
N GLY A 765 -38.24 -4.48 11.07
CA GLY A 765 -39.20 -5.42 11.64
C GLY A 765 -39.50 -5.17 13.12
N CYS A 766 -38.54 -4.65 13.90
CA CYS A 766 -38.80 -4.18 15.26
C CYS A 766 -39.70 -2.94 15.26
N LEU A 767 -39.43 -2.00 14.36
CA LEU A 767 -40.22 -0.78 14.16
C LEU A 767 -41.68 -1.12 13.83
N GLN A 768 -41.92 -2.03 12.88
CA GLN A 768 -43.27 -2.51 12.56
C GLN A 768 -43.98 -3.12 13.76
N ARG A 769 -43.32 -4.04 14.47
CA ARG A 769 -43.91 -4.71 15.63
C ARG A 769 -44.24 -3.73 16.76
N ALA A 770 -43.36 -2.76 17.02
CA ALA A 770 -43.57 -1.76 18.06
C ALA A 770 -44.76 -0.82 17.73
N VAL A 771 -44.87 -0.37 16.47
CA VAL A 771 -46.02 0.43 16.01
C VAL A 771 -47.30 -0.38 16.07
N ALA A 772 -47.29 -1.62 15.58
CA ALA A 772 -48.44 -2.52 15.62
C ALA A 772 -48.94 -2.77 17.05
N ALA A 773 -48.01 -2.94 17.99
CA ALA A 773 -48.34 -3.17 19.40
C ALA A 773 -48.99 -1.93 20.05
N LYS A 774 -48.41 -0.74 19.84
CA LYS A 774 -48.87 0.49 20.50
C LYS A 774 -50.24 0.94 20.01
N TRP A 775 -50.46 0.95 18.71
CA TRP A 775 -51.73 1.40 18.12
C TRP A 775 -52.70 0.24 17.83
N SER A 776 -52.56 -0.88 18.53
CA SER A 776 -53.38 -2.10 18.38
C SER A 776 -54.90 -1.90 18.60
N ASN A 777 -55.29 -0.84 19.32
CA ASN A 777 -56.69 -0.55 19.71
C ASN A 777 -57.34 0.61 18.94
N ASP A 778 -56.63 1.25 18.03
CA ASP A 778 -57.23 2.21 17.10
C ASP A 778 -58.29 1.44 16.25
N PRO A 779 -59.52 1.95 16.06
CA PRO A 779 -60.55 1.28 15.26
C PRO A 779 -60.09 0.93 13.83
N PHE A 780 -59.01 1.53 13.33
CA PHE A 780 -58.35 1.16 12.07
C PHE A 780 -57.40 -0.06 12.16
N VAL A 781 -57.13 -0.60 13.35
CA VAL A 781 -56.14 -1.66 13.61
C VAL A 781 -56.79 -2.95 14.16
N LYS A 782 -58.07 -2.92 14.53
CA LYS A 782 -58.80 -4.06 15.09
C LYS A 782 -59.30 -5.06 14.03
N THR A 783 -58.41 -5.65 13.22
CA THR A 783 -58.62 -7.02 12.68
C THR A 783 -57.32 -7.72 12.25
N ARG A 784 -56.83 -8.56 13.16
CA ARG A 784 -56.03 -9.79 12.95
C ARG A 784 -54.65 -9.69 12.28
N VAL A 785 -53.65 -9.72 13.15
CA VAL A 785 -52.39 -10.46 13.02
C VAL A 785 -52.60 -11.83 12.36
N VAL A 786 -52.25 -11.98 11.08
CA VAL A 786 -51.58 -13.17 10.48
C VAL A 786 -50.93 -12.71 9.16
N GLY A 787 -49.65 -12.33 9.21
CA GLY A 787 -48.80 -12.39 8.03
C GLY A 787 -48.65 -13.86 7.59
N TYR A 788 -48.65 -14.10 6.28
CA TYR A 788 -48.31 -15.36 5.56
C TYR A 788 -49.38 -16.12 4.75
N VAL A 789 -50.67 -15.78 4.73
CA VAL A 789 -51.67 -16.61 3.99
C VAL A 789 -52.53 -15.87 2.93
N TYR A 790 -52.47 -14.55 2.83
CA TYR A 790 -53.49 -13.82 2.04
C TYR A 790 -53.30 -13.83 0.51
N TYR A 791 -52.08 -13.99 -0.03
CA TYR A 791 -51.93 -14.17 -1.48
C TYR A 791 -52.60 -15.46 -2.00
N HIS A 792 -52.79 -16.47 -1.15
CA HIS A 792 -53.48 -17.70 -1.53
C HIS A 792 -54.99 -17.65 -1.27
N VAL A 793 -55.42 -16.83 -0.30
CA VAL A 793 -56.83 -16.74 0.12
C VAL A 793 -57.61 -15.67 -0.63
N SER A 794 -56.99 -14.59 -1.14
CA SER A 794 -57.66 -13.63 -2.03
C SER A 794 -58.16 -14.27 -3.33
N PHE A 795 -57.52 -15.35 -3.81
CA PHE A 795 -58.02 -16.13 -4.94
C PHE A 795 -59.26 -16.98 -4.57
N ILE A 796 -59.34 -17.47 -3.33
CA ILE A 796 -60.45 -18.30 -2.82
C ILE A 796 -61.64 -17.46 -2.37
N LEU A 797 -61.43 -16.23 -1.89
CA LEU A 797 -62.50 -15.36 -1.39
C LEU A 797 -63.21 -14.54 -2.49
N SER A 798 -62.82 -14.64 -3.76
CA SER A 798 -63.55 -14.03 -4.89
C SER A 798 -64.95 -14.64 -5.14
N LYS A 799 -65.45 -15.52 -4.27
CA LYS A 799 -66.76 -16.18 -4.38
C LYS A 799 -67.71 -16.02 -3.19
N ARG A 800 -67.53 -15.03 -2.30
CA ARG A 800 -68.55 -14.72 -1.28
C ARG A 800 -68.90 -13.23 -1.23
N ASP A 801 -70.10 -12.94 -1.72
CA ASP A 801 -70.78 -11.65 -1.62
C ASP A 801 -71.07 -11.30 -0.15
N ASN A 802 -70.23 -10.45 0.47
CA ASN A 802 -70.54 -9.46 1.54
C ASN A 802 -69.32 -9.12 2.41
N VAL A 803 -68.28 -8.51 1.84
CA VAL A 803 -67.22 -7.86 2.63
C VAL A 803 -66.83 -6.55 1.94
N ARG A 804 -67.50 -5.44 2.26
CA ARG A 804 -67.13 -4.09 1.78
C ARG A 804 -66.71 -3.13 2.89
N ASN A 805 -66.97 -3.45 4.17
CA ASN A 805 -66.64 -2.57 5.30
C ASN A 805 -65.33 -2.95 6.05
N ASP A 806 -64.69 -4.09 5.73
CA ASP A 806 -63.42 -4.52 6.36
C ASP A 806 -62.16 -4.18 5.52
N GLU A 807 -62.31 -3.87 4.23
CA GLU A 807 -61.17 -3.59 3.32
C GLU A 807 -60.46 -2.26 3.64
N GLN A 808 -61.24 -1.23 3.99
CA GLN A 808 -60.72 0.13 4.18
C GLN A 808 -59.88 0.27 5.46
N SER A 809 -60.27 -0.43 6.53
CA SER A 809 -59.52 -0.49 7.79
C SER A 809 -58.20 -1.27 7.63
N PHE A 810 -58.21 -2.36 6.85
CA PHE A 810 -57.01 -3.16 6.56
C PHE A 810 -55.99 -2.38 5.72
N GLU A 811 -56.45 -1.60 4.74
CA GLU A 811 -55.59 -0.74 3.92
C GLU A 811 -54.91 0.35 4.77
N LEU A 812 -55.61 0.93 5.76
CA LEU A 812 -55.09 1.96 6.65
C LEU A 812 -54.01 1.44 7.63
N LEU A 813 -54.15 0.22 8.16
CA LEU A 813 -53.11 -0.41 8.99
C LEU A 813 -51.85 -0.75 8.19
N ILE A 814 -52.00 -1.30 6.99
CA ILE A 814 -50.88 -1.56 6.08
C ILE A 814 -50.17 -0.25 5.72
N GLN A 815 -50.94 0.82 5.46
CA GLN A 815 -50.38 2.15 5.21
C GLN A 815 -49.62 2.69 6.43
N LEU A 816 -50.07 2.46 7.67
CA LEU A 816 -49.37 2.92 8.87
C LEU A 816 -48.07 2.13 9.14
N LEU A 817 -48.07 0.81 8.97
CA LEU A 817 -46.87 -0.01 9.16
C LEU A 817 -45.79 0.32 8.13
N PHE A 818 -46.19 0.54 6.88
CA PHE A 818 -45.29 0.98 5.84
C PHE A 818 -44.91 2.45 5.95
N TYR A 819 -45.75 3.29 6.57
CA TYR A 819 -45.50 4.72 6.75
C TYR A 819 -44.19 5.01 7.48
N VAL A 820 -43.90 4.26 8.53
CA VAL A 820 -42.69 4.51 9.33
C VAL A 820 -41.43 4.01 8.60
N ILE A 821 -41.52 2.85 7.94
CA ILE A 821 -40.39 2.30 7.18
C ILE A 821 -40.06 3.19 5.98
N ARG A 822 -41.05 3.64 5.21
CA ARG A 822 -40.81 4.58 4.10
C ARG A 822 -40.22 5.91 4.58
N GLY A 823 -40.57 6.34 5.79
CA GLY A 823 -40.02 7.53 6.43
C GLY A 823 -38.51 7.44 6.69
N PHE A 824 -37.99 6.25 7.01
CA PHE A 824 -36.54 6.05 7.14
C PHE A 824 -35.88 5.72 5.80
N ILE A 825 -36.43 4.77 5.04
CA ILE A 825 -35.78 4.24 3.84
C ILE A 825 -35.81 5.24 2.67
N PHE A 826 -36.93 5.92 2.44
CA PHE A 826 -37.04 6.85 1.31
C PHE A 826 -36.71 8.28 1.71
N LEU A 827 -37.43 8.81 2.71
CA LEU A 827 -37.29 10.22 3.09
C LEU A 827 -35.91 10.55 3.69
N ARG A 828 -35.28 9.60 4.41
CA ARG A 828 -34.03 9.85 5.14
C ARG A 828 -32.78 9.16 4.56
N LEU A 829 -32.95 8.19 3.65
CA LEU A 829 -31.83 7.47 3.04
C LEU A 829 -31.79 7.61 1.51
N VAL A 830 -32.75 7.03 0.79
CA VAL A 830 -32.72 6.95 -0.69
C VAL A 830 -32.90 8.32 -1.36
N CYS A 831 -33.91 9.10 -0.99
CA CYS A 831 -34.13 10.42 -1.60
C CYS A 831 -32.99 11.40 -1.29
N PRO A 832 -32.46 11.50 -0.05
CA PRO A 832 -31.25 12.26 0.23
C PRO A 832 -30.02 11.80 -0.57
N ALA A 833 -29.86 10.50 -0.82
CA ALA A 833 -28.77 9.96 -1.65
C ALA A 833 -28.90 10.34 -3.13
N ILE A 834 -30.13 10.43 -3.66
CA ILE A 834 -30.38 10.93 -5.02
C ILE A 834 -30.12 12.44 -5.10
N LEU A 835 -30.52 13.20 -4.08
CA LEU A 835 -30.33 14.66 -4.04
C LEU A 835 -28.86 15.06 -3.89
N ASN A 836 -28.08 14.32 -3.08
CA ASN A 836 -26.68 14.62 -2.78
C ASN A 836 -25.77 13.40 -2.97
N PRO A 837 -25.64 12.87 -4.21
CA PRO A 837 -24.99 11.58 -4.47
C PRO A 837 -23.50 11.54 -4.09
N ARG A 838 -22.82 12.69 -4.13
CA ARG A 838 -21.41 12.80 -3.70
C ARG A 838 -21.24 12.52 -2.20
N GLN A 839 -22.16 13.00 -1.35
CA GLN A 839 -22.11 12.75 0.12
C GLN A 839 -22.35 11.29 0.50
N PHE A 840 -22.83 10.47 -0.44
CA PHE A 840 -23.07 9.04 -0.27
C PHE A 840 -22.05 8.19 -1.05
N ASN A 841 -21.00 8.80 -1.61
CA ASN A 841 -19.98 8.15 -2.44
C ASN A 841 -20.55 7.38 -3.64
N LEU A 842 -21.60 7.95 -4.27
CA LEU A 842 -22.21 7.39 -5.48
C LEU A 842 -21.60 7.98 -6.76
N ILE A 843 -21.07 9.21 -6.69
CA ILE A 843 -20.37 9.91 -7.77
C ILE A 843 -19.18 10.70 -7.23
N ASN A 844 -18.20 10.99 -8.10
CA ASN A 844 -17.03 11.79 -7.77
C ASN A 844 -17.15 13.25 -8.25
N ASP A 845 -17.84 13.46 -9.37
CA ASP A 845 -18.00 14.76 -10.01
C ASP A 845 -19.23 15.51 -9.48
N THR A 846 -19.22 16.84 -9.64
CA THR A 846 -20.37 17.68 -9.29
C THR A 846 -21.42 17.60 -10.41
N PRO A 847 -22.71 17.33 -10.10
CA PRO A 847 -23.76 17.32 -11.12
C PRO A 847 -23.84 18.65 -11.88
N SER A 848 -24.06 18.57 -13.20
CA SER A 848 -24.42 19.76 -14.00
C SER A 848 -25.76 20.32 -13.52
N GLU A 849 -26.08 21.58 -13.85
CA GLU A 849 -27.37 22.18 -13.44
C GLU A 849 -28.58 21.37 -13.93
N VAL A 850 -28.49 20.83 -15.15
CA VAL A 850 -29.52 19.96 -15.74
C VAL A 850 -29.63 18.64 -14.96
N ALA A 851 -28.50 17.98 -14.69
CA ALA A 851 -28.47 16.72 -13.93
C ALA A 851 -28.99 16.92 -12.48
N ALA A 852 -28.55 17.99 -11.80
CA ALA A 852 -29.02 18.35 -10.47
C ALA A 852 -30.55 18.56 -10.45
N ARG A 853 -31.09 19.25 -11.46
CA ARG A 853 -32.54 19.45 -11.58
C ARG A 853 -33.29 18.15 -11.83
N SER A 854 -32.77 17.27 -12.69
CA SER A 854 -33.35 15.95 -12.94
C SER A 854 -33.36 15.08 -11.69
N LEU A 855 -32.27 15.06 -10.91
CA LEU A 855 -32.19 14.34 -9.62
C LEU A 855 -33.24 14.84 -8.62
N ILE A 856 -33.50 16.15 -8.56
CA ILE A 856 -34.56 16.73 -7.71
C ILE A 856 -35.95 16.20 -8.11
N LEU A 857 -36.26 16.17 -9.41
CA LEU A 857 -37.54 15.69 -9.91
C LEU A 857 -37.71 14.19 -9.67
N ILE A 858 -36.65 13.40 -9.90
CA ILE A 858 -36.63 11.96 -9.61
C ILE A 858 -36.89 11.71 -8.12
N ALA A 859 -36.14 12.38 -7.24
CA ALA A 859 -36.29 12.22 -5.79
C ALA A 859 -37.72 12.58 -5.33
N LYS A 860 -38.33 13.61 -5.92
CA LYS A 860 -39.68 14.05 -5.62
C LYS A 860 -40.74 13.04 -6.05
N CYS A 861 -40.66 12.54 -7.28
CA CYS A 861 -41.56 11.49 -7.78
C CYS A 861 -41.45 10.22 -6.95
N LEU A 862 -40.21 9.82 -6.61
CA LEU A 862 -39.95 8.66 -5.78
C LEU A 862 -40.49 8.84 -4.36
N GLN A 863 -40.38 10.03 -3.78
CA GLN A 863 -40.95 10.35 -2.47
C GLN A 863 -42.48 10.28 -2.49
N ASN A 864 -43.13 10.76 -3.54
CA ASN A 864 -44.58 10.65 -3.72
C ASN A 864 -45.02 9.18 -3.90
N LEU A 865 -44.28 8.40 -4.68
CA LEU A 865 -44.50 6.96 -4.81
C LEU A 865 -44.35 6.24 -3.46
N ALA A 866 -43.29 6.53 -2.70
CA ALA A 866 -43.10 5.96 -1.36
C ALA A 866 -44.27 6.34 -0.44
N ASN A 867 -44.71 7.60 -0.50
CA ASN A 867 -45.88 8.09 0.24
C ASN A 867 -47.22 7.52 -0.24
N LEU A 868 -47.24 6.83 -1.38
CA LEU A 868 -48.44 6.28 -2.03
C LEU A 868 -49.47 7.36 -2.41
N VAL A 869 -49.00 8.59 -2.64
CA VAL A 869 -49.83 9.76 -2.93
C VAL A 869 -49.54 10.27 -4.35
N GLU A 870 -50.60 10.61 -5.08
CA GLU A 870 -50.52 11.20 -6.42
C GLU A 870 -50.31 12.71 -6.34
N PHE A 871 -49.74 13.28 -7.41
CA PHE A 871 -49.68 14.73 -7.58
C PHE A 871 -51.09 15.28 -7.82
N GLY A 872 -51.39 16.43 -7.21
CA GLY A 872 -52.66 17.12 -7.36
C GLY A 872 -52.46 18.60 -7.67
N THR A 873 -53.49 19.41 -7.42
CA THR A 873 -53.62 20.81 -7.87
C THR A 873 -52.53 21.78 -7.42
N LYS A 874 -51.70 21.42 -6.44
CA LYS A 874 -50.54 22.23 -6.03
C LYS A 874 -49.46 22.29 -7.10
N GLU A 875 -49.30 21.22 -7.89
CA GLU A 875 -48.29 21.10 -8.96
C GLU A 875 -48.90 20.39 -10.18
N PRO A 876 -49.79 21.06 -10.92
CA PRO A 876 -50.57 20.43 -12.00
C PRO A 876 -49.69 19.86 -13.12
N TRP A 877 -48.50 20.43 -13.32
CA TRP A 877 -47.52 19.97 -14.29
C TRP A 877 -46.89 18.61 -13.96
N MET A 878 -47.02 18.11 -12.72
CA MET A 878 -46.56 16.77 -12.32
C MET A 878 -47.63 15.68 -12.46
N GLU A 879 -48.88 16.02 -12.79
CA GLU A 879 -49.96 15.04 -12.93
C GLU A 879 -49.67 13.98 -14.01
N VAL A 880 -48.84 14.31 -15.01
CA VAL A 880 -48.35 13.39 -16.03
C VAL A 880 -47.60 12.17 -15.46
N VAL A 881 -47.11 12.27 -14.21
CA VAL A 881 -46.40 11.18 -13.50
C VAL A 881 -47.36 10.28 -12.71
N ASN A 882 -48.62 10.66 -12.49
CA ASN A 882 -49.58 9.87 -11.71
C ASN A 882 -49.79 8.43 -12.24
N PRO A 883 -49.85 8.18 -13.57
CA PRO A 883 -49.91 6.82 -14.10
C PRO A 883 -48.73 5.94 -13.65
N PHE A 884 -47.52 6.51 -13.57
CA PHE A 884 -46.34 5.80 -13.06
C PHE A 884 -46.46 5.49 -11.56
N ILE A 885 -46.97 6.44 -10.76
CA ILE A 885 -47.20 6.22 -9.34
C ILE A 885 -48.18 5.06 -9.14
N LEU A 886 -49.33 5.12 -9.81
CA LEU A 886 -50.39 4.10 -9.73
C LEU A 886 -49.88 2.71 -10.12
N LYS A 887 -49.11 2.61 -11.22
CA LYS A 887 -48.48 1.35 -11.68
C LYS A 887 -47.56 0.73 -10.63
N ASN A 888 -46.83 1.55 -9.87
CA ASN A 888 -45.78 1.09 -8.97
C ASN A 888 -46.20 0.98 -7.49
N LYS A 889 -47.40 1.43 -7.07
CA LYS A 889 -47.87 1.37 -5.66
C LYS A 889 -47.74 -0.04 -5.05
N ALA A 890 -48.21 -1.07 -5.76
CA ALA A 890 -48.14 -2.45 -5.28
C ALA A 890 -46.71 -2.98 -5.16
N ARG A 891 -45.84 -2.61 -6.10
CA ARG A 891 -44.41 -2.99 -6.08
C ARG A 891 -43.68 -2.33 -4.91
N MET A 892 -43.99 -1.07 -4.62
CA MET A 892 -43.48 -0.33 -3.46
C MET A 892 -43.87 -1.01 -2.15
N MET A 893 -45.13 -1.40 -1.99
CA MET A 893 -45.59 -2.12 -0.78
C MET A 893 -44.90 -3.47 -0.62
N LYS A 894 -44.72 -4.23 -1.70
CA LYS A 894 -43.97 -5.49 -1.67
C LYS A 894 -42.52 -5.26 -1.24
N PHE A 895 -41.84 -4.28 -1.82
CA PHE A 895 -40.47 -3.93 -1.46
C PHE A 895 -40.36 -3.57 0.03
N LEU A 896 -41.24 -2.71 0.54
CA LEU A 896 -41.25 -2.30 1.94
C LEU A 896 -41.44 -3.48 2.89
N ASN A 897 -42.25 -4.47 2.49
CA ASN A 897 -42.45 -5.71 3.22
C ASN A 897 -41.21 -6.63 3.19
N ASP A 898 -40.53 -6.74 2.05
CA ASP A 898 -39.37 -7.62 1.91
C ASP A 898 -38.12 -7.12 2.67
N ILE A 899 -38.08 -5.83 3.04
CA ILE A 899 -37.01 -5.20 3.81
C ILE A 899 -37.34 -5.00 5.30
N SER A 900 -38.48 -5.50 5.77
CA SER A 900 -38.99 -5.28 7.13
C SER A 900 -39.33 -6.55 7.87
#